data_AF-A0A377TW55-F1
#
_entry.id   AF-A0A377TW55-F1
#
_cell.length_a   1.000
_cell.length_b   1.000
_cell.length_c   1.000
_cell.angle_alpha   90.00
_cell.angle_beta   90.00
_cell.angle_gamma   90.00
#
_symmetry.space_group_name_H-M   'P 1'
#
loop_
_entity.id
_entity.type
_entity.pdbx_description
1 polymer ?
#
loop_
_entity_poly.entity_id
_entity_poly.type
_entity_poly.pdbx_seq_one_letter_code
_entity_poly.pdbx_strand_id
1 'polypeptide(L)'
;MTLSQDFPPLPPPRELTFDEAIWARVAWQYYVNNTQPNGLANAHDGEPWLSLWSVGSYLFAVVAAEQLHIVTAAEGDERIAAALFTLGQLPLNAQGLPAAQYHADTLQILGNPDSSAIGMGRLLTALQTLLWRYPQHAAAVRDLFNQWRVGALISNSPASQAAAPLHHWALAADEPRDSFGYRLYASHTLRLIDSAAGLAVTNPPQGQQMIDIDGIMVPDEGLRTPWGRQPSLISLPYLLTGLELGFDAQSAEIAWRIMQIQQRRHSLRVSKPPISTDYAEPAPDYASALADRQPQSAFAPRSATPEQTAITSTRTAFAWYALFRNSWSEALRQQVQTMQVPGKGWQRGLNLNRSVNDVVDGDTNAIVLESLAYISRGQMLCLACLSPTPLPLVLSRSNAMKLTYFSRFPLLAGLMALWLSLSGAQAATGLPAAEYAPRSGELTPREMTIAKNAWQYFVANFQPTTGLVNAVNKYPSTTMWDSASYLAAMTAARELGIIDKAEFDRRMLKFLATLNKLDLFRNELPNKAYNTISGQKVNYQNKPGEIGYSALDIGRMLIWLKVIKERYPEYSNSIDNVVLGWDFSHVVDPCGTLYGAYLENGQPKYVQEGRLGYEEYGAAGFQLWGFNTCQASRPQPYELAEIYCVLVPYDSRDPRQTSQHNYVVSESYVLYGMEFGFDNPGDRNNSPREYSHPWMKNFADRVYQAQENRYAITGILTARSEHQLDKSPYFVYDTVFSDGFNWNTITDKGQFVPNSAAVSLKAAMGMWVLWNSPYTDRLLDAIENANEAGKGYYEGLYENGDGPINEFTANNNGIMLEALLFKKEGKLLQFSSDNPKNRDFAPSLWDKKLVDLFEPNNGPRNRPFLSNTPAVKTWCEQTGTTQRTKPACQACQCAACKADEPVKLPPVTAQCLKP
;
A
#
# COMPACT_ATOMS: atom_id res chain seq x y z
N MET A 1 18.41 -4.67 17.79
CA MET A 1 19.41 -3.68 18.27
C MET A 1 18.78 -2.30 18.07
N THR A 2 18.79 -1.43 19.07
CA THR A 2 18.33 -0.02 18.95
C THR A 2 19.54 0.88 18.70
N LEU A 3 19.36 1.99 17.97
CA LEU A 3 20.42 2.98 17.78
C LEU A 3 20.86 3.53 19.13
N SER A 4 22.18 3.65 19.30
CA SER A 4 22.79 4.30 20.43
C SER A 4 22.49 5.80 20.46
N GLN A 5 22.43 6.40 21.64
CA GLN A 5 22.10 7.83 21.80
C GLN A 5 23.15 8.75 21.17
N ASP A 6 24.39 8.27 21.03
CA ASP A 6 25.51 8.95 20.40
C ASP A 6 25.62 8.70 18.89
N PHE A 7 24.67 7.96 18.28
CA PHE A 7 24.61 7.80 16.83
C PHE A 7 24.42 9.17 16.15
N PRO A 8 25.32 9.60 15.25
CA PRO A 8 25.24 10.93 14.65
C PRO A 8 24.13 11.00 13.59
N PRO A 9 23.52 12.17 13.36
CA PRO A 9 22.65 12.35 12.20
C PRO A 9 23.44 12.11 10.90
N LEU A 10 22.80 11.46 9.93
CA LEU A 10 23.42 11.24 8.62
C LEU A 10 23.61 12.59 7.90
N PRO A 11 24.68 12.76 7.09
CA PRO A 11 24.91 13.98 6.34
C PRO A 11 23.75 14.26 5.36
N PRO A 12 23.25 15.51 5.28
CA PRO A 12 22.25 15.86 4.28
C PRO A 12 22.84 15.79 2.85
N PRO A 13 22.00 15.53 1.83
CA PRO A 13 22.41 15.60 0.43
C PRO A 13 22.94 16.99 0.05
N ARG A 14 23.92 17.03 -0.86
CA ARG A 14 24.51 18.24 -1.43
C ARG A 14 25.01 18.00 -2.85
N GLU A 15 25.06 19.05 -3.65
CA GLU A 15 25.71 18.98 -4.96
C GLU A 15 27.16 18.48 -4.86
N LEU A 16 27.58 17.75 -5.89
CA LEU A 16 28.97 17.30 -6.01
C LEU A 16 29.88 18.49 -6.31
N THR A 17 31.07 18.45 -5.74
CA THR A 17 32.16 19.34 -6.15
C THR A 17 32.62 19.00 -7.56
N PHE A 18 33.36 19.91 -8.19
CA PHE A 18 33.93 19.68 -9.52
C PHE A 18 34.78 18.41 -9.58
N ASP A 19 35.66 18.21 -8.58
CA ASP A 19 36.50 17.02 -8.50
C ASP A 19 35.67 15.75 -8.30
N GLU A 20 34.65 15.78 -7.43
CA GLU A 20 33.74 14.64 -7.23
C GLU A 20 32.97 14.27 -8.51
N ALA A 21 32.60 15.25 -9.33
CA ALA A 21 31.99 14.99 -10.63
C ALA A 21 32.97 14.34 -11.62
N ILE A 22 34.26 14.72 -11.59
CA ILE A 22 35.31 14.05 -12.36
C ILE A 22 35.50 12.61 -11.86
N TRP A 23 35.57 12.41 -10.55
CA TRP A 23 35.72 11.10 -9.92
C TRP A 23 34.61 10.12 -10.34
N ALA A 24 33.38 10.63 -10.42
CA ALA A 24 32.24 9.85 -10.90
C ALA A 24 32.41 9.44 -12.37
N ARG A 25 32.85 10.36 -13.25
CA ARG A 25 33.12 10.04 -14.66
C ARG A 25 34.25 9.04 -14.83
N VAL A 26 35.31 9.13 -14.02
CA VAL A 26 36.39 8.14 -13.99
C VAL A 26 35.84 6.77 -13.59
N ALA A 27 34.97 6.69 -12.57
CA ALA A 27 34.36 5.43 -12.16
C ALA A 27 33.45 4.84 -13.24
N TRP A 28 32.64 5.66 -13.90
CA TRP A 28 31.78 5.22 -15.00
C TRP A 28 32.58 4.67 -16.19
N GLN A 29 33.79 5.17 -16.44
CA GLN A 29 34.64 4.71 -17.54
C GLN A 29 34.93 3.20 -17.49
N TYR A 30 34.93 2.60 -16.31
CA TYR A 30 35.06 1.14 -16.18
C TYR A 30 33.99 0.41 -16.99
N TYR A 31 32.72 0.82 -16.84
CA TYR A 31 31.57 0.21 -17.51
C TYR A 31 31.48 0.58 -18.98
N VAL A 32 32.05 1.71 -19.39
CA VAL A 32 32.22 2.02 -20.81
C VAL A 32 33.15 0.98 -21.47
N ASN A 33 34.21 0.55 -20.78
CA ASN A 33 35.22 -0.34 -21.34
C ASN A 33 34.89 -1.84 -21.19
N ASN A 34 34.08 -2.20 -20.19
CA ASN A 34 33.91 -3.59 -19.76
C ASN A 34 32.48 -4.13 -19.89
N THR A 35 31.53 -3.35 -20.42
CA THR A 35 30.20 -3.85 -20.79
C THR A 35 30.26 -4.55 -22.14
N GLN A 36 29.81 -5.80 -22.18
CA GLN A 36 29.75 -6.61 -23.39
C GLN A 36 28.60 -6.18 -24.31
N PRO A 37 28.60 -6.57 -25.60
CA PRO A 37 27.51 -6.25 -26.52
C PRO A 37 26.14 -6.78 -26.08
N ASN A 38 26.11 -7.80 -25.21
CA ASN A 38 24.89 -8.32 -24.60
C ASN A 38 24.39 -7.44 -23.43
N GLY A 39 25.09 -6.38 -23.06
CA GLY A 39 24.69 -5.44 -22.02
C GLY A 39 25.11 -5.82 -20.60
N LEU A 40 25.73 -6.97 -20.36
CA LEU A 40 26.31 -7.32 -19.06
C LEU A 40 27.79 -6.91 -18.98
N ALA A 41 28.26 -6.56 -17.78
CA ALA A 41 29.63 -6.09 -17.56
C ALA A 41 30.54 -7.12 -16.92
N ASN A 42 31.81 -7.13 -17.32
CA ASN A 42 32.84 -7.93 -16.69
C ASN A 42 33.02 -7.52 -15.22
N ALA A 43 33.23 -8.51 -14.36
CA ALA A 43 33.55 -8.27 -12.96
C ALA A 43 34.95 -7.66 -12.77
N HIS A 44 35.92 -8.03 -13.62
CA HIS A 44 37.29 -7.46 -13.65
C HIS A 44 37.65 -6.87 -15.02
N ASP A 45 38.52 -5.84 -15.02
CA ASP A 45 38.98 -5.18 -16.25
C ASP A 45 39.62 -6.17 -17.23
N GLY A 46 39.01 -6.32 -18.42
CA GLY A 46 39.51 -7.18 -19.49
C GLY A 46 39.40 -8.69 -19.25
N GLU A 47 38.66 -9.14 -18.22
CA GLU A 47 38.45 -10.56 -17.93
C GLU A 47 36.98 -10.95 -18.20
N PRO A 48 36.68 -11.90 -19.11
CA PRO A 48 35.31 -12.13 -19.60
C PRO A 48 34.49 -13.02 -18.65
N TRP A 49 34.31 -12.58 -17.40
CA TRP A 49 33.48 -13.27 -16.42
C TRP A 49 32.64 -12.27 -15.61
N LEU A 50 31.52 -12.76 -15.08
CA LEU A 50 30.64 -12.01 -14.19
C LEU A 50 30.09 -12.91 -13.08
N SER A 51 29.63 -12.31 -12.00
CA SER A 51 28.86 -12.95 -10.93
C SER A 51 27.53 -12.26 -10.73
N LEU A 52 26.59 -12.91 -10.04
CA LEU A 52 25.31 -12.28 -9.67
C LEU A 52 25.52 -11.01 -8.84
N TRP A 53 26.57 -10.97 -8.02
CA TRP A 53 26.98 -9.76 -7.30
C TRP A 53 27.42 -8.66 -8.24
N SER A 54 28.34 -8.94 -9.17
CA SER A 54 28.87 -7.93 -10.09
C SER A 54 27.80 -7.38 -11.04
N VAL A 55 26.80 -8.19 -11.41
CA VAL A 55 25.63 -7.73 -12.17
C VAL A 55 24.80 -6.75 -11.35
N GLY A 56 24.53 -7.04 -10.08
CA GLY A 56 23.83 -6.10 -9.21
C GLY A 56 24.59 -4.79 -9.04
N SER A 57 25.92 -4.84 -8.89
CA SER A 57 26.78 -3.65 -8.85
C SER A 57 26.74 -2.87 -10.17
N TYR A 58 26.73 -3.53 -11.33
CA TYR A 58 26.56 -2.87 -12.62
C TYR A 58 25.21 -2.15 -12.73
N LEU A 59 24.09 -2.78 -12.36
CA LEU A 59 22.78 -2.14 -12.40
C LEU A 59 22.74 -0.90 -11.50
N PHE A 60 23.29 -0.96 -10.29
CA PHE A 60 23.42 0.21 -9.43
C PHE A 60 24.32 1.29 -10.02
N ALA A 61 25.41 0.91 -10.70
CA ALA A 61 26.29 1.85 -11.39
C ALA A 61 25.55 2.60 -12.51
N VAL A 62 24.69 1.93 -13.29
CA VAL A 62 23.86 2.60 -14.32
C VAL A 62 22.91 3.61 -13.66
N VAL A 63 22.21 3.20 -12.60
CA VAL A 63 21.30 4.08 -11.84
C VAL A 63 22.03 5.29 -11.27
N ALA A 64 23.22 5.07 -10.68
CA ALA A 64 24.05 6.13 -10.13
C ALA A 64 24.54 7.09 -11.23
N ALA A 65 25.01 6.56 -12.36
CA ALA A 65 25.52 7.35 -13.48
C ALA A 65 24.43 8.23 -14.10
N GLU A 66 23.19 7.74 -14.19
CA GLU A 66 22.06 8.53 -14.65
C GLU A 66 21.68 9.64 -13.65
N GLN A 67 21.63 9.32 -12.35
CA GLN A 67 21.34 10.30 -11.29
C GLN A 67 22.39 11.42 -11.20
N LEU A 68 23.63 11.10 -11.55
CA LEU A 68 24.76 12.02 -11.63
C LEU A 68 24.89 12.70 -13.00
N HIS A 69 23.95 12.46 -13.93
CA HIS A 69 23.94 13.02 -15.28
C HIS A 69 25.24 12.74 -16.06
N ILE A 70 25.85 11.58 -15.82
CA ILE A 70 27.01 11.07 -16.57
C ILE A 70 26.52 10.44 -17.88
N VAL A 71 25.44 9.67 -17.79
CA VAL A 71 24.69 9.13 -18.93
C VAL A 71 23.33 9.79 -19.04
N THR A 72 22.77 9.78 -20.24
CA THR A 72 21.39 10.25 -20.47
C THR A 72 20.39 9.20 -20.00
N ALA A 73 19.15 9.61 -19.72
CA ALA A 73 18.08 8.67 -19.39
C ALA A 73 17.87 7.61 -20.49
N ALA A 74 17.97 8.00 -21.77
CA ALA A 74 17.84 7.07 -22.88
C ALA A 74 18.97 6.03 -22.92
N GLU A 75 20.22 6.44 -22.68
CA GLU A 75 21.35 5.51 -22.59
C GLU A 75 21.23 4.61 -21.35
N GLY A 76 20.81 5.16 -20.21
CA GLY A 76 20.55 4.38 -19.00
C GLY A 76 19.49 3.30 -19.24
N ASP A 77 18.38 3.67 -19.87
CA ASP A 77 17.30 2.76 -20.24
C ASP A 77 17.75 1.66 -21.19
N GLU A 78 18.52 1.99 -22.24
CA GLU A 78 19.05 1.03 -23.19
C GLU A 78 19.97 0.00 -22.50
N ARG A 79 20.86 0.47 -21.62
CA ARG A 79 21.78 -0.38 -20.86
C ARG A 79 21.05 -1.29 -19.88
N ILE A 80 20.05 -0.79 -19.16
CA ILE A 80 19.24 -1.58 -18.24
C ILE A 80 18.43 -2.63 -19.01
N ALA A 81 17.78 -2.24 -20.12
CA ALA A 81 16.99 -3.14 -20.94
C ALA A 81 17.84 -4.27 -21.53
N ALA A 82 19.03 -3.98 -22.04
CA ALA A 82 19.96 -4.98 -22.55
C ALA A 82 20.38 -5.97 -21.44
N ALA A 83 20.75 -5.45 -20.26
CA ALA A 83 21.13 -6.27 -19.12
C ALA A 83 19.99 -7.20 -18.65
N LEU A 84 18.76 -6.68 -18.52
CA LEU A 84 17.59 -7.46 -18.12
C LEU A 84 17.23 -8.51 -19.17
N PHE A 85 17.32 -8.17 -20.46
CA PHE A 85 17.10 -9.12 -21.54
C PHE A 85 18.08 -10.29 -21.46
N THR A 86 19.37 -10.01 -21.30
CA THR A 86 20.40 -11.05 -21.20
C THR A 86 20.33 -11.85 -19.90
N LEU A 87 19.92 -11.23 -18.79
CA LEU A 87 19.60 -11.96 -17.56
C LEU A 87 18.52 -13.02 -17.77
N GLY A 88 17.54 -12.75 -18.64
CA GLY A 88 16.49 -13.69 -19.04
C GLY A 88 16.95 -14.79 -20.00
N GLN A 89 18.20 -14.72 -20.49
CA GLN A 89 18.80 -15.74 -21.36
C GLN A 89 19.87 -16.60 -20.63
N LEU A 90 20.13 -16.32 -19.35
CA LEU A 90 21.14 -17.08 -18.60
C LEU A 90 20.74 -18.56 -18.48
N PRO A 91 21.67 -19.49 -18.78
CA PRO A 91 21.47 -20.90 -18.47
C PRO A 91 21.23 -21.08 -16.97
N LEU A 92 20.08 -21.67 -16.62
CA LEU A 92 19.74 -21.94 -15.23
C LEU A 92 20.31 -23.30 -14.78
N ASN A 93 20.62 -23.42 -13.50
CA ASN A 93 21.04 -24.68 -12.90
C ASN A 93 19.88 -25.67 -12.76
N ALA A 94 20.15 -26.87 -12.25
CA ALA A 94 19.15 -27.93 -12.11
C ALA A 94 17.95 -27.55 -11.22
N GLN A 95 18.13 -26.57 -10.32
CA GLN A 95 17.11 -26.04 -9.42
C GLN A 95 16.29 -24.90 -10.06
N GLY A 96 16.62 -24.48 -11.28
CA GLY A 96 15.96 -23.38 -11.98
C GLY A 96 16.40 -22.00 -11.47
N LEU A 97 17.63 -21.88 -10.97
CA LEU A 97 18.23 -20.63 -10.51
C LEU A 97 19.40 -20.23 -11.41
N PRO A 98 19.71 -18.92 -11.51
CA PRO A 98 20.98 -18.47 -12.04
C PRO A 98 22.15 -19.05 -11.21
N ALA A 99 23.17 -19.56 -11.88
CA ALA A 99 24.43 -19.97 -11.27
C ALA A 99 25.17 -18.76 -10.69
N ALA A 100 26.11 -19.00 -9.78
CA ALA A 100 26.86 -17.93 -9.14
C ALA A 100 27.69 -17.10 -10.14
N GLN A 101 28.23 -17.74 -11.18
CA GLN A 101 29.21 -17.16 -12.11
C GLN A 101 28.99 -17.61 -13.55
N TYR A 102 29.25 -16.70 -14.49
CA TYR A 102 29.12 -16.93 -15.92
C TYR A 102 30.27 -16.30 -16.71
N HIS A 103 30.58 -16.87 -17.86
CA HIS A 103 31.40 -16.21 -18.87
C HIS A 103 30.61 -15.02 -19.43
N ALA A 104 31.19 -13.83 -19.42
CA ALA A 104 30.48 -12.59 -19.74
C ALA A 104 29.96 -12.55 -21.19
N ASP A 105 30.73 -13.11 -22.14
CA ASP A 105 30.34 -13.14 -23.56
C ASP A 105 29.40 -14.30 -23.91
N THR A 106 29.80 -15.53 -23.58
CA THR A 106 29.11 -16.76 -24.01
C THR A 106 27.96 -17.17 -23.09
N LEU A 107 27.85 -16.55 -21.91
CA LEU A 107 26.90 -16.90 -20.84
C LEU A 107 27.01 -18.37 -20.38
N GLN A 108 28.14 -19.03 -20.64
CA GLN A 108 28.40 -20.37 -20.12
C GLN A 108 28.63 -20.29 -18.60
N ILE A 109 28.04 -21.23 -17.86
CA ILE A 109 28.26 -21.36 -16.42
C ILE A 109 29.74 -21.65 -16.16
N LEU A 110 30.36 -20.89 -15.24
CA LEU A 110 31.74 -21.06 -14.82
C LEU A 110 31.82 -21.62 -13.40
N GLY A 111 32.74 -22.56 -13.16
CA GLY A 111 32.98 -23.08 -11.82
C GLY A 111 31.79 -23.85 -11.23
N ASN A 112 31.33 -23.44 -10.05
CA ASN A 112 30.20 -24.09 -9.37
C ASN A 112 28.86 -23.70 -10.04
N PRO A 113 28.06 -24.67 -10.53
CA PRO A 113 26.73 -24.40 -11.07
C PRO A 113 25.67 -23.97 -10.02
N ASP A 114 25.96 -24.07 -8.73
CA ASP A 114 25.05 -23.63 -7.68
C ASP A 114 24.88 -22.10 -7.67
N SER A 115 23.73 -21.65 -7.18
CA SER A 115 23.44 -20.23 -7.03
C SER A 115 24.06 -19.67 -5.75
N SER A 116 24.54 -18.42 -5.79
CA SER A 116 24.99 -17.70 -4.57
C SER A 116 23.82 -16.93 -3.97
N ALA A 117 23.41 -17.24 -2.74
CA ALA A 117 22.34 -16.51 -2.07
C ALA A 117 22.73 -15.05 -1.77
N ILE A 118 24.01 -14.78 -1.50
CA ILE A 118 24.52 -13.43 -1.24
C ILE A 118 24.64 -12.64 -2.55
N GLY A 119 25.14 -13.27 -3.62
CA GLY A 119 25.13 -12.70 -4.97
C GLY A 119 23.72 -12.39 -5.46
N MET A 120 22.78 -13.32 -5.24
CA MET A 120 21.35 -13.08 -5.48
C MET A 120 20.84 -11.91 -4.65
N GLY A 121 21.20 -11.79 -3.37
CA GLY A 121 20.81 -10.67 -2.52
C GLY A 121 21.15 -9.30 -3.13
N ARG A 122 22.38 -9.13 -3.64
CA ARG A 122 22.82 -7.90 -4.33
C ARG A 122 22.02 -7.63 -5.61
N LEU A 123 21.89 -8.65 -6.46
CA LEU A 123 21.11 -8.55 -7.71
C LEU A 123 19.65 -8.19 -7.44
N LEU A 124 19.01 -8.85 -6.49
CA LEU A 124 17.63 -8.61 -6.11
C LEU A 124 17.42 -7.20 -5.54
N THR A 125 18.39 -6.65 -4.81
CA THR A 125 18.37 -5.27 -4.32
C THR A 125 18.40 -4.27 -5.47
N ALA A 126 19.22 -4.52 -6.48
CA ALA A 126 19.26 -3.70 -7.70
C ALA A 126 17.95 -3.81 -8.49
N LEU A 127 17.44 -5.02 -8.72
CA LEU A 127 16.16 -5.25 -9.41
C LEU A 127 14.99 -4.59 -8.68
N GLN A 128 14.95 -4.66 -7.35
CA GLN A 128 13.96 -3.95 -6.55
C GLN A 128 14.09 -2.44 -6.75
N THR A 129 15.30 -1.89 -6.74
CA THR A 129 15.52 -0.46 -7.01
C THR A 129 15.00 -0.05 -8.39
N LEU A 130 15.22 -0.90 -9.41
CA LEU A 130 14.68 -0.68 -10.75
C LEU A 130 13.15 -0.67 -10.78
N LEU A 131 12.48 -1.59 -10.08
CA LEU A 131 11.01 -1.63 -10.01
C LEU A 131 10.41 -0.32 -9.47
N TRP A 132 11.09 0.32 -8.52
CA TRP A 132 10.59 1.54 -7.87
C TRP A 132 10.97 2.82 -8.61
N ARG A 133 12.16 2.89 -9.23
CA ARG A 133 12.63 4.10 -9.90
C ARG A 133 12.39 4.12 -11.41
N TYR A 134 12.34 2.96 -12.03
CA TYR A 134 12.29 2.79 -13.48
C TYR A 134 11.17 1.83 -13.88
N PRO A 135 9.90 2.23 -13.68
CA PRO A 135 8.75 1.35 -13.90
C PRO A 135 8.65 0.82 -15.35
N GLN A 136 9.28 1.48 -16.31
CA GLN A 136 9.41 0.99 -17.69
C GLN A 136 10.10 -0.39 -17.77
N HIS A 137 10.99 -0.71 -16.83
CA HIS A 137 11.71 -1.99 -16.78
C HIS A 137 10.96 -3.07 -15.98
N ALA A 138 9.81 -2.74 -15.38
CA ALA A 138 9.12 -3.63 -14.45
C ALA A 138 8.64 -4.94 -15.09
N ALA A 139 8.26 -4.91 -16.36
CA ALA A 139 7.90 -6.12 -17.11
C ALA A 139 9.10 -7.07 -17.24
N ALA A 140 10.24 -6.56 -17.72
CA ALA A 140 11.46 -7.34 -17.88
C ALA A 140 11.95 -7.91 -16.56
N VAL A 141 11.92 -7.12 -15.47
CA VAL A 141 12.26 -7.62 -14.12
C VAL A 141 11.31 -8.75 -13.70
N ARG A 142 10.00 -8.61 -13.92
CA ARG A 142 9.01 -9.64 -13.58
C ARG A 142 9.20 -10.92 -14.38
N ASP A 143 9.60 -10.82 -15.64
CA ASP A 143 9.87 -11.98 -16.50
C ASP A 143 11.04 -12.82 -15.98
N LEU A 144 12.07 -12.18 -15.41
CA LEU A 144 13.15 -12.89 -14.70
C LEU A 144 12.57 -13.74 -13.56
N PHE A 145 11.71 -13.17 -12.71
CA PHE A 145 11.10 -13.88 -11.59
C PHE A 145 10.12 -14.97 -12.01
N ASN A 146 9.52 -14.88 -13.19
CA ASN A 146 8.67 -15.95 -13.74
C ASN A 146 9.51 -17.16 -14.18
N GLN A 147 10.76 -16.94 -14.61
CA GLN A 147 11.68 -17.98 -15.04
C GLN A 147 12.48 -18.57 -13.87
N TRP A 148 12.94 -17.72 -12.96
CA TRP A 148 13.79 -18.11 -11.85
C TRP A 148 12.94 -18.69 -10.72
N ARG A 149 13.25 -19.93 -10.33
CA ARG A 149 12.67 -20.57 -9.15
C ARG A 149 13.35 -20.03 -7.89
N VAL A 150 13.20 -18.75 -7.59
CA VAL A 150 13.86 -18.08 -6.45
C VAL A 150 13.55 -18.75 -5.09
N GLY A 151 12.41 -19.42 -4.97
CA GLY A 151 12.08 -20.27 -3.82
C GLY A 151 12.96 -21.52 -3.68
N ALA A 152 13.76 -21.89 -4.69
CA ALA A 152 14.75 -22.97 -4.61
C ALA A 152 16.09 -22.52 -4.01
N LEU A 153 16.26 -21.22 -3.70
CA LEU A 153 17.33 -20.76 -2.79
C LEU A 153 17.16 -21.32 -1.37
N ILE A 154 16.06 -22.05 -1.15
CA ILE A 154 15.58 -22.64 0.09
C ILE A 154 15.70 -24.16 0.01
N SER A 155 16.47 -24.77 0.91
CA SER A 155 16.47 -26.22 1.11
C SER A 155 15.96 -26.57 2.50
N ASN A 156 15.04 -27.55 2.57
CA ASN A 156 14.55 -28.09 3.83
C ASN A 156 15.62 -29.03 4.43
N SER A 157 16.24 -28.64 5.54
CA SER A 157 17.06 -29.57 6.31
C SER A 157 16.17 -30.56 7.10
N PRO A 158 16.56 -31.84 7.24
CA PRO A 158 15.83 -32.79 8.08
C PRO A 158 15.78 -32.27 9.52
N ALA A 159 14.58 -32.27 10.10
CA ALA A 159 14.29 -31.71 11.42
C ALA A 159 15.27 -32.19 12.50
N SER A 160 15.99 -31.25 13.14
CA SER A 160 16.62 -31.53 14.43
C SER A 160 15.54 -31.58 15.52
N GLN A 161 15.67 -32.53 16.46
CA GLN A 161 14.69 -32.84 17.50
C GLN A 161 14.61 -31.76 18.60
N ALA A 162 14.24 -30.53 18.26
CA ALA A 162 13.89 -29.47 19.21
C ALA A 162 12.39 -29.16 19.15
N ALA A 163 11.78 -28.85 20.29
CA ALA A 163 10.33 -28.73 20.53
C ALA A 163 9.60 -27.59 19.79
N ALA A 164 10.26 -26.95 18.83
CA ALA A 164 9.66 -26.14 17.78
C ALA A 164 10.52 -26.37 16.53
N PRO A 165 9.93 -26.58 15.33
CA PRO A 165 10.70 -26.75 14.11
C PRO A 165 11.38 -25.42 13.77
N LEU A 166 12.54 -25.17 14.37
CA LEU A 166 13.47 -24.15 13.90
C LEU A 166 14.04 -24.71 12.61
N HIS A 167 13.58 -24.20 11.47
CA HIS A 167 14.20 -24.46 10.18
C HIS A 167 15.64 -23.92 10.26
N HIS A 168 16.61 -24.83 10.36
CA HIS A 168 18.03 -24.48 10.31
C HIS A 168 18.46 -24.53 8.85
N TRP A 169 18.88 -23.38 8.34
CA TRP A 169 19.44 -23.25 7.01
C TRP A 169 20.93 -23.01 7.19
N ALA A 170 21.72 -23.54 6.26
CA ALA A 170 23.11 -23.18 6.11
C ALA A 170 23.31 -22.70 4.66
N LEU A 171 24.10 -21.64 4.48
CA LEU A 171 24.61 -21.31 3.15
C LEU A 171 25.44 -22.49 2.61
N ALA A 172 25.56 -22.61 1.28
CA ALA A 172 26.43 -23.61 0.68
C ALA A 172 27.84 -23.52 1.29
N ALA A 173 28.48 -24.66 1.50
CA ALA A 173 29.76 -24.75 2.21
C ALA A 173 30.91 -23.96 1.53
N ASP A 174 30.70 -23.53 0.30
CA ASP A 174 31.63 -22.81 -0.56
C ASP A 174 31.22 -21.37 -0.88
N GLU A 175 30.26 -20.77 -0.14
CA GLU A 175 29.91 -19.35 -0.30
C GLU A 175 31.08 -18.43 0.12
N PRO A 176 31.72 -17.70 -0.83
CA PRO A 176 32.86 -16.85 -0.53
C PRO A 176 32.56 -15.71 0.43
N ARG A 177 31.29 -15.23 0.47
CA ARG A 177 30.87 -14.05 1.26
C ARG A 177 30.09 -14.39 2.55
N ASP A 178 30.25 -15.57 3.14
CA ASP A 178 29.47 -16.07 4.31
C ASP A 178 29.78 -15.39 5.68
N SER A 179 30.01 -14.07 5.69
CA SER A 179 30.13 -13.29 6.95
C SER A 179 28.75 -12.91 7.50
N PHE A 180 28.69 -12.54 8.78
CA PHE A 180 27.45 -12.09 9.40
C PHE A 180 26.89 -10.85 8.70
N GLY A 181 27.73 -9.87 8.35
CA GLY A 181 27.29 -8.66 7.64
C GLY A 181 26.68 -8.94 6.27
N TYR A 182 27.31 -9.75 5.44
CA TYR A 182 26.77 -10.06 4.10
C TYR A 182 25.50 -10.91 4.14
N ARG A 183 25.39 -11.81 5.12
CA ARG A 183 24.13 -12.49 5.41
C ARG A 183 23.05 -11.46 5.79
N LEU A 184 23.33 -10.57 6.74
CA LEU A 184 22.39 -9.52 7.13
C LEU A 184 21.95 -8.68 5.92
N TYR A 185 22.88 -8.23 5.09
CA TYR A 185 22.61 -7.50 3.85
C TYR A 185 21.68 -8.29 2.91
N ALA A 186 22.03 -9.53 2.55
CA ALA A 186 21.22 -10.36 1.66
C ALA A 186 19.83 -10.67 2.23
N SER A 187 19.70 -10.71 3.56
CA SER A 187 18.42 -10.98 4.21
C SER A 187 17.35 -9.92 3.94
N HIS A 188 17.73 -8.66 3.69
CA HIS A 188 16.78 -7.58 3.46
C HIS A 188 15.88 -7.85 2.26
N THR A 189 16.45 -8.36 1.17
CA THR A 189 15.70 -8.64 -0.07
C THR A 189 15.19 -10.08 -0.11
N LEU A 190 15.92 -11.04 0.44
CA LEU A 190 15.44 -12.42 0.53
C LEU A 190 14.19 -12.56 1.40
N ARG A 191 14.01 -11.72 2.44
CA ARG A 191 12.76 -11.62 3.24
C ARG A 191 11.54 -11.27 2.42
N LEU A 192 11.72 -10.49 1.35
CA LEU A 192 10.63 -10.05 0.47
C LEU A 192 10.19 -11.15 -0.50
N ILE A 193 11.08 -12.09 -0.79
CA ILE A 193 10.79 -13.28 -1.59
C ILE A 193 10.11 -14.33 -0.71
N ASP A 194 10.68 -14.62 0.46
CA ASP A 194 10.14 -15.57 1.42
C ASP A 194 10.57 -15.23 2.85
N SER A 195 9.60 -15.19 3.77
CA SER A 195 9.87 -14.83 5.17
C SER A 195 10.79 -15.82 5.90
N ALA A 196 10.80 -17.10 5.51
CA ALA A 196 11.68 -18.12 6.07
C ALA A 196 13.11 -18.02 5.51
N ALA A 197 13.29 -17.69 4.22
CA ALA A 197 14.59 -17.34 3.64
C ALA A 197 15.24 -16.15 4.35
N GLY A 198 14.40 -15.16 4.67
CA GLY A 198 14.80 -14.02 5.46
C GLY A 198 15.26 -14.34 6.88
N LEU A 199 14.51 -15.20 7.58
CA LEU A 199 14.84 -15.67 8.93
C LEU A 199 16.08 -16.57 8.91
N ALA A 200 16.25 -17.38 7.88
CA ALA A 200 17.38 -18.26 7.65
C ALA A 200 18.71 -17.54 7.52
N VAL A 201 18.74 -16.49 6.71
CA VAL A 201 19.96 -15.70 6.48
C VAL A 201 20.25 -14.79 7.69
N THR A 202 19.23 -14.37 8.44
CA THR A 202 19.44 -13.61 9.69
C THR A 202 19.64 -14.45 10.95
N ASN A 203 19.28 -15.74 10.96
CA ASN A 203 19.36 -16.56 12.16
C ASN A 203 20.84 -16.70 12.51
N PRO A 204 21.32 -16.07 13.59
CA PRO A 204 22.54 -16.56 14.16
C PRO A 204 22.24 -17.98 14.66
N PRO A 205 23.09 -18.99 14.43
CA PRO A 205 23.05 -20.16 15.30
C PRO A 205 23.04 -19.61 16.74
N GLN A 206 22.08 -20.04 17.56
CA GLN A 206 21.81 -19.50 18.90
C GLN A 206 23.09 -18.96 19.57
N GLY A 207 23.15 -17.63 19.75
CA GLY A 207 24.30 -16.94 20.33
C GLY A 207 25.23 -16.27 19.31
N GLN A 208 24.76 -15.24 18.58
CA GLN A 208 25.64 -14.32 17.87
C GLN A 208 26.69 -13.80 18.86
N GLN A 209 27.92 -14.28 18.73
CA GLN A 209 28.98 -13.89 19.63
C GLN A 209 29.28 -12.41 19.39
N MET A 210 29.28 -11.63 20.46
CA MET A 210 29.76 -10.26 20.43
C MET A 210 31.22 -10.28 20.87
N ILE A 211 32.05 -9.60 20.12
CA ILE A 211 33.49 -9.48 20.37
C ILE A 211 33.79 -8.06 20.81
N ASP A 212 34.60 -7.92 21.86
CA ASP A 212 35.12 -6.63 22.28
C ASP A 212 36.34 -6.27 21.42
N ILE A 213 36.24 -5.15 20.70
CA ILE A 213 37.36 -4.56 20.00
C ILE A 213 37.52 -3.12 20.50
N ASP A 214 38.64 -2.87 21.20
CA ASP A 214 38.99 -1.54 21.75
C ASP A 214 37.90 -0.91 22.64
N GLY A 215 37.21 -1.74 23.43
CA GLY A 215 36.14 -1.33 24.34
C GLY A 215 34.80 -1.10 23.65
N ILE A 216 34.61 -1.63 22.44
CA ILE A 216 33.39 -1.53 21.65
C ILE A 216 32.96 -2.94 21.25
N MET A 217 31.74 -3.32 21.65
CA MET A 217 31.17 -4.62 21.32
C MET A 217 30.61 -4.62 19.90
N VAL A 218 31.14 -5.47 19.02
CA VAL A 218 30.63 -5.67 17.65
C VAL A 218 30.30 -7.14 17.39
N PRO A 219 29.41 -7.47 16.45
CA PRO A 219 29.14 -8.86 16.09
C PRO A 219 30.40 -9.55 15.57
N ASP A 220 30.59 -10.80 15.96
CA ASP A 220 31.60 -11.66 15.38
C ASP A 220 31.24 -12.00 13.92
N GLU A 221 32.06 -11.54 12.98
CA GLU A 221 31.90 -11.84 11.55
C GLU A 221 32.23 -13.31 11.20
N GLY A 222 32.70 -14.10 12.17
CA GLY A 222 33.14 -15.49 11.95
C GLY A 222 34.50 -15.60 11.27
N LEU A 223 35.21 -14.47 11.14
CA LEU A 223 36.52 -14.36 10.50
C LEU A 223 37.59 -14.01 11.54
N ARG A 224 38.80 -14.56 11.35
CA ARG A 224 39.95 -14.32 12.23
C ARG A 224 41.13 -13.84 11.40
N THR A 225 41.93 -12.97 12.00
CA THR A 225 43.22 -12.55 11.46
C THR A 225 44.20 -13.75 11.37
N PRO A 226 45.23 -13.72 10.50
CA PRO A 226 46.13 -14.86 10.29
C PRO A 226 47.03 -15.11 11.51
N TRP A 227 47.14 -14.12 12.40
CA TRP A 227 47.75 -14.24 13.72
C TRP A 227 46.87 -15.00 14.72
N GLY A 228 45.74 -15.54 14.29
CA GLY A 228 44.90 -16.52 15.01
C GLY A 228 44.21 -16.02 16.28
N ARG A 229 44.40 -14.76 16.67
CA ARG A 229 43.97 -14.23 17.97
C ARG A 229 43.05 -13.01 17.91
N GLN A 230 43.01 -12.27 16.80
CA GLN A 230 42.16 -11.07 16.69
C GLN A 230 41.01 -11.28 15.70
N PRO A 231 39.79 -10.85 16.02
CA PRO A 231 38.66 -10.87 15.09
C PRO A 231 38.84 -9.88 13.94
N SER A 232 38.31 -10.23 12.76
CA SER A 232 38.23 -9.35 11.58
C SER A 232 36.83 -8.76 11.43
N LEU A 233 36.73 -7.51 10.95
CA LEU A 233 35.49 -6.79 10.68
C LEU A 233 35.32 -6.55 9.19
N ILE A 234 34.15 -6.86 8.65
CA ILE A 234 33.76 -6.49 7.29
C ILE A 234 32.79 -5.32 7.39
N SER A 235 33.13 -4.19 6.77
CA SER A 235 32.30 -2.98 6.84
C SER A 235 31.33 -2.84 5.68
N LEU A 236 31.71 -3.32 4.50
CA LEU A 236 31.00 -3.09 3.25
C LEU A 236 29.49 -3.43 3.28
N PRO A 237 29.02 -4.61 3.72
CA PRO A 237 27.59 -4.92 3.65
C PRO A 237 26.71 -3.98 4.48
N TYR A 238 27.20 -3.50 5.63
CA TYR A 238 26.47 -2.50 6.43
C TYR A 238 26.42 -1.14 5.74
N LEU A 239 27.51 -0.75 5.07
CA LEU A 239 27.56 0.49 4.29
C LEU A 239 26.63 0.42 3.07
N LEU A 240 26.58 -0.73 2.39
CA LEU A 240 25.67 -0.96 1.26
C LEU A 240 24.21 -0.85 1.69
N THR A 241 23.83 -1.40 2.86
CA THR A 241 22.49 -1.16 3.42
C THR A 241 22.18 0.33 3.58
N GLY A 242 23.15 1.12 4.05
CA GLY A 242 23.00 2.57 4.19
C GLY A 242 22.90 3.32 2.86
N LEU A 243 23.77 2.99 1.90
CA LEU A 243 23.82 3.63 0.58
C LEU A 243 22.61 3.27 -0.27
N GLU A 244 22.16 2.02 -0.21
CA GLU A 244 21.12 1.51 -1.12
C GLU A 244 19.75 1.53 -0.50
N LEU A 245 19.56 0.98 0.70
CA LEU A 245 18.23 0.75 1.25
C LEU A 245 17.76 1.88 2.17
N GLY A 246 18.69 2.69 2.67
CA GLY A 246 18.49 3.50 3.86
C GLY A 246 18.66 2.63 5.09
N PHE A 247 19.52 3.03 6.02
CA PHE A 247 19.89 2.21 7.17
C PHE A 247 18.68 1.64 7.93
N ASP A 248 18.69 0.33 8.17
CA ASP A 248 17.95 -0.24 9.30
C ASP A 248 18.72 0.00 10.61
N ALA A 249 18.02 -0.04 11.75
CA ALA A 249 18.61 0.26 13.05
C ALA A 249 19.79 -0.67 13.44
N GLN A 250 19.80 -1.92 12.98
CA GLN A 250 20.87 -2.87 13.28
C GLN A 250 22.11 -2.59 12.43
N SER A 251 21.95 -2.44 11.11
CA SER A 251 23.09 -2.12 10.23
C SER A 251 23.69 -0.75 10.54
N ALA A 252 22.86 0.26 10.86
CA ALA A 252 23.36 1.56 11.30
C ALA A 252 24.18 1.47 12.58
N GLU A 253 23.64 0.83 13.63
CA GLU A 253 24.34 0.71 14.91
C GLU A 253 25.68 -0.05 14.75
N ILE A 254 25.71 -1.12 13.95
CA ILE A 254 26.94 -1.85 13.69
C ILE A 254 27.93 -0.99 12.90
N ALA A 255 27.50 -0.31 11.83
CA ALA A 255 28.35 0.59 11.06
C ALA A 255 28.93 1.72 11.95
N TRP A 256 28.12 2.30 12.84
CA TRP A 256 28.58 3.31 13.79
C TRP A 256 29.65 2.79 14.74
N ARG A 257 29.45 1.59 15.30
CA ARG A 257 30.47 0.96 16.17
C ARG A 257 31.76 0.66 15.43
N ILE A 258 31.68 0.16 14.19
CA ILE A 258 32.85 -0.07 13.34
C ILE A 258 33.59 1.27 13.09
N MET A 259 32.87 2.33 12.75
CA MET A 259 33.42 3.69 12.59
C MET A 259 34.16 4.15 13.85
N GLN A 260 33.55 4.03 15.02
CA GLN A 260 34.17 4.42 16.30
C GLN A 260 35.46 3.65 16.57
N ILE A 261 35.48 2.34 16.30
CA ILE A 261 36.69 1.52 16.43
C ILE A 261 37.79 2.05 15.48
N GLN A 262 37.45 2.32 14.23
CA GLN A 262 38.41 2.82 13.24
C GLN A 262 38.96 4.20 13.62
N GLN A 263 38.12 5.11 14.09
CA GLN A 263 38.53 6.44 14.57
C GLN A 263 39.47 6.36 15.77
N ARG A 264 39.14 5.50 16.76
CA ARG A 264 40.00 5.27 17.93
C ARG A 264 41.36 4.77 17.51
N ARG A 265 41.43 3.77 16.62
CA ARG A 265 42.69 3.21 16.12
C ARG A 265 43.50 4.22 15.31
N HIS A 266 42.86 5.02 14.48
CA HIS A 266 43.53 6.07 13.70
C HIS A 266 44.15 7.15 14.60
N SER A 267 43.56 7.40 15.77
CA SER A 267 44.03 8.41 16.74
C SER A 267 45.17 7.93 17.65
N LEU A 268 45.58 6.66 17.55
CA LEU A 268 46.65 6.11 18.39
C LEU A 268 48.05 6.53 17.91
N ARG A 269 48.93 6.88 18.86
CA ARG A 269 50.35 7.16 18.58
C ARG A 269 51.14 5.93 18.10
N VAL A 270 50.69 4.73 18.47
CA VAL A 270 51.26 3.45 18.03
C VAL A 270 50.25 2.76 17.13
N SER A 271 50.62 2.50 15.88
CA SER A 271 49.76 1.84 14.89
C SER A 271 49.38 0.44 15.36
N LYS A 272 48.07 0.16 15.45
CA LYS A 272 47.55 -1.20 15.67
C LYS A 272 47.36 -1.92 14.33
N PRO A 273 47.43 -3.26 14.30
CA PRO A 273 47.11 -4.02 13.09
C PRO A 273 45.71 -3.64 12.55
N PRO A 274 45.54 -3.58 11.23
CA PRO A 274 44.24 -3.36 10.62
C PRO A 274 43.32 -4.53 10.95
N ILE A 275 42.09 -4.19 11.33
CA ILE A 275 41.04 -5.16 11.67
C ILE A 275 39.91 -5.16 10.67
N SER A 276 39.83 -4.18 9.77
CA SER A 276 38.84 -4.23 8.70
C SER A 276 39.45 -4.88 7.48
N THR A 277 38.83 -5.98 7.06
CA THR A 277 39.12 -6.62 5.78
C THR A 277 38.01 -6.27 4.83
N ASP A 278 38.37 -5.75 3.67
CA ASP A 278 37.42 -5.58 2.60
C ASP A 278 37.59 -6.72 1.60
N TYR A 279 36.54 -7.53 1.45
CA TYR A 279 36.64 -8.81 0.74
C TYR A 279 36.59 -8.58 -0.77
N ALA A 280 37.66 -8.92 -1.49
CA ALA A 280 37.67 -8.92 -2.94
C ALA A 280 37.12 -10.25 -3.47
N GLU A 281 36.21 -10.20 -4.44
CA GLU A 281 35.77 -11.42 -5.14
C GLU A 281 36.93 -11.94 -6.01
N PRO A 282 37.41 -13.17 -5.77
CA PRO A 282 38.41 -13.76 -6.64
C PRO A 282 37.75 -14.17 -7.95
N ALA A 283 38.50 -14.03 -9.05
CA ALA A 283 38.03 -14.48 -10.34
C ALA A 283 37.97 -16.03 -10.35
N PRO A 284 36.95 -16.65 -10.99
CA PRO A 284 36.90 -18.11 -11.12
C PRO A 284 38.10 -18.66 -11.89
N ASP A 285 38.30 -19.98 -11.85
CA ASP A 285 39.23 -20.64 -12.77
C ASP A 285 38.61 -20.71 -14.18
N TYR A 286 38.56 -19.56 -14.87
CA TYR A 286 38.18 -19.45 -16.29
C TYR A 286 39.39 -19.44 -17.21
N ALA A 287 40.61 -19.50 -16.64
CA ALA A 287 41.87 -19.49 -17.39
C ALA A 287 42.01 -20.72 -18.30
N SER A 288 41.39 -21.85 -17.92
CA SER A 288 41.32 -23.06 -18.78
C SER A 288 40.50 -22.87 -20.06
N ALA A 289 39.67 -21.82 -20.16
CA ALA A 289 38.87 -21.48 -21.33
C ALA A 289 39.51 -20.41 -22.24
N LEU A 290 40.62 -19.80 -21.82
CA LEU A 290 41.38 -18.82 -22.60
C LEU A 290 42.65 -19.47 -23.16
N ALA A 291 42.87 -19.34 -24.47
CA ALA A 291 44.14 -19.75 -25.07
C ALA A 291 45.31 -18.99 -24.38
N ASP A 292 46.33 -19.74 -23.94
CA ASP A 292 47.61 -19.24 -23.40
C ASP A 292 47.67 -18.75 -21.93
N ARG A 293 46.70 -19.05 -21.04
CA ARG A 293 46.83 -18.83 -19.58
C ARG A 293 46.82 -20.13 -18.77
N GLN A 294 47.73 -20.26 -17.81
CA GLN A 294 47.73 -21.40 -16.87
C GLN A 294 46.55 -21.33 -15.90
N PRO A 295 45.96 -22.48 -15.50
CA PRO A 295 44.89 -22.52 -14.50
C PRO A 295 45.33 -21.84 -13.20
N GLN A 296 44.53 -20.90 -12.70
CA GLN A 296 44.79 -20.29 -11.40
C GLN A 296 44.24 -21.21 -10.30
N SER A 297 45.06 -21.54 -9.29
CA SER A 297 44.61 -22.33 -8.14
C SER A 297 43.43 -21.63 -7.46
N ALA A 298 42.36 -22.38 -7.15
CA ALA A 298 41.21 -21.86 -6.42
C ALA A 298 41.65 -21.05 -5.19
N PHE A 299 41.50 -19.73 -5.24
CA PHE A 299 41.85 -18.86 -4.14
C PHE A 299 40.85 -19.07 -3.00
N ALA A 300 41.28 -19.78 -1.95
CA ALA A 300 40.50 -20.00 -0.75
C ALA A 300 40.68 -18.81 0.20
N PRO A 301 39.71 -17.89 0.30
CA PRO A 301 39.88 -16.62 1.01
C PRO A 301 39.97 -16.82 2.53
N ARG A 302 39.32 -17.88 3.04
CA ARG A 302 39.34 -18.27 4.46
C ARG A 302 40.72 -18.73 4.93
N SER A 303 41.59 -19.16 4.01
CA SER A 303 42.97 -19.60 4.31
C SER A 303 44.04 -18.61 3.84
N ALA A 304 43.67 -17.57 3.09
CA ALA A 304 44.56 -16.47 2.75
C ALA A 304 44.87 -15.64 4.00
N THR A 305 46.13 -15.25 4.16
CA THR A 305 46.51 -14.37 5.27
C THR A 305 45.90 -12.98 5.06
N PRO A 306 45.30 -12.33 6.07
CA PRO A 306 44.89 -10.93 5.93
C PRO A 306 45.93 -9.94 5.44
N GLU A 307 47.24 -10.20 5.51
CA GLU A 307 48.23 -9.40 4.80
C GLU A 307 48.09 -9.49 3.27
N GLN A 308 47.50 -10.57 2.75
CA GLN A 308 47.20 -10.80 1.33
C GLN A 308 45.81 -10.28 0.90
N THR A 309 44.90 -9.98 1.84
CA THR A 309 43.51 -9.60 1.52
C THR A 309 43.05 -8.26 2.12
N ALA A 310 43.71 -7.76 3.17
CA ALA A 310 43.37 -6.48 3.78
C ALA A 310 43.96 -5.32 2.99
N ILE A 311 43.11 -4.35 2.68
CA ILE A 311 43.47 -3.14 1.95
C ILE A 311 42.79 -1.92 2.58
N THR A 312 43.41 -0.76 2.41
CA THR A 312 42.69 0.51 2.49
C THR A 312 41.88 0.65 1.22
N SER A 313 40.62 0.25 1.30
CA SER A 313 39.76 0.07 0.15
C SER A 313 39.19 1.39 -0.37
N THR A 314 39.22 1.54 -1.69
CA THR A 314 38.59 2.68 -2.37
C THR A 314 37.07 2.69 -2.15
N ARG A 315 36.39 1.54 -2.31
CA ARG A 315 34.94 1.45 -2.16
C ARG A 315 34.45 1.85 -0.76
N THR A 316 35.04 1.29 0.29
CA THR A 316 34.60 1.60 1.66
C THR A 316 35.03 3.01 2.08
N ALA A 317 36.17 3.53 1.60
CA ALA A 317 36.57 4.91 1.85
C ALA A 317 35.53 5.93 1.35
N PHE A 318 35.02 5.73 0.13
CA PHE A 318 33.95 6.57 -0.41
C PHE A 318 32.63 6.39 0.35
N ALA A 319 32.25 5.15 0.65
CA ALA A 319 31.00 4.85 1.35
C ALA A 319 30.99 5.42 2.79
N TRP A 320 32.11 5.32 3.52
CA TRP A 320 32.27 5.91 4.84
C TRP A 320 32.09 7.43 4.82
N TYR A 321 32.67 8.11 3.83
CA TYR A 321 32.53 9.55 3.71
C TYR A 321 31.10 9.98 3.35
N ALA A 322 30.43 9.21 2.48
CA ALA A 322 29.04 9.46 2.10
C ALA A 322 28.08 9.35 3.30
N LEU A 323 28.22 8.28 4.11
CA LEU A 323 27.31 7.97 5.22
C LEU A 323 27.69 8.67 6.54
N PHE A 324 28.97 8.92 6.79
CA PHE A 324 29.47 9.49 8.05
C PHE A 324 30.56 10.54 7.78
N ARG A 325 30.15 11.73 7.35
CA ARG A 325 31.05 12.82 6.97
C ARG A 325 31.74 13.43 8.19
N ASN A 326 33.01 13.09 8.42
CA ASN A 326 33.85 13.62 9.50
C ASN A 326 35.33 13.67 9.06
N SER A 327 36.20 14.21 9.92
CA SER A 327 37.64 14.36 9.61
C SER A 327 38.33 13.02 9.29
N TRP A 328 37.93 11.93 9.94
CA TRP A 328 38.50 10.61 9.69
C TRP A 328 38.07 10.05 8.34
N SER A 329 36.77 10.10 8.02
CA SER A 329 36.27 9.56 6.74
C SER A 329 36.74 10.39 5.54
N GLU A 330 36.91 11.70 5.73
CA GLU A 330 37.55 12.56 4.73
C GLU A 330 39.02 12.21 4.53
N ALA A 331 39.80 12.03 5.62
CA ALA A 331 41.20 11.62 5.52
C ALA A 331 41.35 10.24 4.87
N LEU A 332 40.43 9.31 5.15
CA LEU A 332 40.40 7.99 4.52
C LEU A 332 40.12 8.11 3.02
N ARG A 333 39.15 8.94 2.62
CA ARG A 333 38.84 9.21 1.21
C ARG A 333 40.03 9.86 0.48
N GLN A 334 40.72 10.80 1.12
CA GLN A 334 41.92 11.45 0.56
C GLN A 334 43.06 10.47 0.28
N GLN A 335 43.26 9.46 1.13
CA GLN A 335 44.30 8.45 0.93
C GLN A 335 44.11 7.63 -0.35
N VAL A 336 42.86 7.41 -0.77
CA VAL A 336 42.55 6.61 -1.97
C VAL A 336 42.33 7.48 -3.22
N GLN A 337 42.40 8.82 -3.14
CA GLN A 337 42.17 9.70 -4.29
C GLN A 337 43.13 9.43 -5.46
N THR A 338 44.35 8.98 -5.18
CA THR A 338 45.36 8.64 -6.20
C THR A 338 45.10 7.30 -6.89
N MET A 339 44.06 6.56 -6.50
CA MET A 339 43.70 5.26 -7.10
C MET A 339 42.94 5.41 -8.44
N GLN A 340 42.77 6.63 -8.93
CA GLN A 340 42.19 6.90 -10.25
C GLN A 340 43.15 6.45 -11.35
N VAL A 341 42.64 5.66 -12.28
CA VAL A 341 43.31 5.32 -13.53
C VAL A 341 42.48 5.93 -14.67
N PRO A 342 42.82 7.15 -15.12
CA PRO A 342 42.10 7.82 -16.20
C PRO A 342 41.94 6.93 -17.42
N GLY A 343 40.74 6.88 -17.98
CA GLY A 343 40.44 6.00 -19.11
C GLY A 343 40.14 4.54 -18.74
N LYS A 344 40.29 4.13 -17.46
CA LYS A 344 39.99 2.76 -17.01
C LYS A 344 38.99 2.70 -15.85
N GLY A 345 39.15 3.51 -14.81
CA GLY A 345 38.37 3.37 -13.58
C GLY A 345 39.19 3.61 -12.32
N TRP A 346 38.65 3.18 -11.19
CA TRP A 346 39.32 3.20 -9.89
C TRP A 346 39.92 1.85 -9.56
N GLN A 347 41.15 1.88 -9.05
CA GLN A 347 41.83 0.74 -8.45
C GLN A 347 41.24 0.41 -7.08
N ARG A 348 41.35 -0.87 -6.70
CA ARG A 348 40.73 -1.44 -5.50
C ARG A 348 41.18 -0.78 -4.19
N GLY A 349 42.41 -0.27 -4.14
CA GLY A 349 42.92 0.50 -3.00
C GLY A 349 44.41 0.31 -2.73
N LEU A 350 44.81 0.47 -1.46
CA LEU A 350 46.20 0.30 -1.02
C LEU A 350 46.36 -0.96 -0.19
N ASN A 351 47.36 -1.80 -0.48
CA ASN A 351 47.74 -2.92 0.38
C ASN A 351 48.28 -2.43 1.74
N LEU A 352 48.44 -3.32 2.71
CA LEU A 352 48.91 -2.94 4.06
C LEU A 352 50.28 -2.25 4.09
N ASN A 353 51.15 -2.57 3.13
CA ASN A 353 52.46 -1.94 2.94
C ASN A 353 52.38 -0.58 2.19
N ARG A 354 51.17 -0.07 1.94
CA ARG A 354 50.85 1.12 1.13
C ARG A 354 51.19 1.02 -0.35
N SER A 355 51.55 -0.15 -0.87
CA SER A 355 51.64 -0.35 -2.31
C SER A 355 50.24 -0.34 -2.91
N VAL A 356 50.14 0.12 -4.15
CA VAL A 356 48.88 0.13 -4.89
C VAL A 356 48.43 -1.31 -5.15
N ASN A 357 47.16 -1.60 -4.89
CA ASN A 357 46.48 -2.77 -5.41
C ASN A 357 45.92 -2.39 -6.78
N ASP A 358 46.59 -2.83 -7.84
CA ASP A 358 46.39 -2.36 -9.21
C ASP A 358 45.17 -2.99 -9.90
N VAL A 359 44.43 -3.85 -9.22
CA VAL A 359 43.20 -4.44 -9.72
C VAL A 359 42.13 -3.36 -9.91
N VAL A 360 41.55 -3.32 -11.11
CA VAL A 360 40.40 -2.48 -11.46
C VAL A 360 39.20 -3.41 -11.69
N ASP A 361 38.14 -3.22 -10.92
CA ASP A 361 36.96 -4.09 -10.93
C ASP A 361 35.65 -3.30 -10.89
N GLY A 362 34.56 -3.96 -11.30
CA GLY A 362 33.25 -3.34 -11.38
C GLY A 362 32.72 -2.94 -10.01
N ASP A 363 32.90 -3.77 -8.99
CA ASP A 363 32.37 -3.53 -7.65
C ASP A 363 32.91 -2.23 -7.03
N THR A 364 34.21 -1.99 -7.16
CA THR A 364 34.87 -0.76 -6.70
C THR A 364 34.28 0.46 -7.39
N ASN A 365 34.11 0.40 -8.71
CA ASN A 365 33.62 1.51 -9.50
C ASN A 365 32.12 1.77 -9.29
N ALA A 366 31.30 0.72 -9.12
CA ALA A 366 29.90 0.85 -8.71
C ALA A 366 29.78 1.57 -7.37
N ILE A 367 30.51 1.13 -6.35
CA ILE A 367 30.35 1.69 -4.99
C ILE A 367 30.86 3.13 -4.93
N VAL A 368 31.88 3.49 -5.70
CA VAL A 368 32.29 4.90 -5.88
C VAL A 368 31.15 5.73 -6.48
N LEU A 369 30.52 5.24 -7.55
CA LEU A 369 29.35 5.90 -8.15
C LEU A 369 28.17 5.99 -7.17
N GLU A 370 27.86 4.90 -6.47
CA GLU A 370 26.78 4.82 -5.49
C GLU A 370 27.00 5.81 -4.33
N SER A 371 28.23 5.91 -3.83
CA SER A 371 28.60 6.85 -2.78
C SER A 371 28.47 8.31 -3.23
N LEU A 372 28.87 8.61 -4.46
CA LEU A 372 28.76 9.96 -5.03
C LEU A 372 27.31 10.33 -5.33
N ALA A 373 26.52 9.41 -5.87
CA ALA A 373 25.08 9.57 -6.04
C ALA A 373 24.39 9.77 -4.68
N TYR A 374 24.79 9.04 -3.64
CA TYR A 374 24.28 9.22 -2.29
C TYR A 374 24.56 10.61 -1.74
N ILE A 375 25.78 11.14 -1.93
CA ILE A 375 26.11 12.52 -1.53
C ILE A 375 25.16 13.52 -2.20
N SER A 376 24.81 13.31 -3.48
CA SER A 376 23.94 14.21 -4.24
C SER A 376 22.44 14.06 -3.96
N ARG A 377 21.95 12.83 -3.85
CA ARG A 377 20.51 12.50 -3.91
C ARG A 377 20.01 11.65 -2.73
N GLY A 378 20.89 11.18 -1.85
CA GLY A 378 20.57 10.22 -0.79
C GLY A 378 20.50 8.76 -1.29
N GLN A 379 19.84 7.91 -0.53
CA GLN A 379 19.78 6.46 -0.76
C GLN A 379 19.28 6.03 -2.16
N MET A 380 19.79 4.90 -2.68
CA MET A 380 19.41 4.40 -4.00
C MET A 380 17.98 3.91 -4.09
N LEU A 381 17.44 3.19 -3.11
CA LEU A 381 16.05 2.77 -3.11
C LEU A 381 15.16 3.94 -2.70
N CYS A 382 14.28 4.36 -3.61
CA CYS A 382 13.31 5.41 -3.31
C CYS A 382 11.91 4.95 -3.67
N LEU A 383 11.11 4.67 -2.64
CA LEU A 383 9.73 4.18 -2.75
C LEU A 383 8.74 5.24 -3.27
N ALA A 384 9.22 6.46 -3.57
CA ALA A 384 8.41 7.61 -4.00
C ALA A 384 9.09 8.53 -5.04
N CYS A 385 10.18 8.09 -5.68
CA CYS A 385 10.88 8.91 -6.69
C CYS A 385 10.38 8.56 -8.09
N LEU A 386 9.36 9.25 -8.57
CA LEU A 386 9.08 9.31 -10.01
C LEU A 386 10.14 10.21 -10.65
N SER A 387 10.82 9.74 -11.69
CA SER A 387 11.80 10.53 -12.46
C SER A 387 11.15 11.80 -13.01
N PRO A 388 11.71 13.00 -12.78
CA PRO A 388 11.26 14.20 -13.48
C PRO A 388 11.83 14.17 -14.90
N THR A 389 10.98 14.06 -15.91
CA THR A 389 11.36 14.43 -17.28
C THR A 389 11.52 15.95 -17.38
N PRO A 390 12.65 16.49 -17.88
CA PRO A 390 12.77 17.91 -18.17
C PRO A 390 12.47 18.18 -19.65
N LEU A 391 11.71 19.24 -19.93
CA LEU A 391 11.96 20.11 -21.09
C LEU A 391 11.37 21.51 -20.83
N PRO A 392 12.21 22.57 -20.86
CA PRO A 392 11.76 23.94 -20.84
C PRO A 392 11.47 24.42 -22.26
N LEU A 393 10.35 25.12 -22.49
CA LEU A 393 10.11 25.85 -23.73
C LEU A 393 9.49 27.24 -23.46
N VAL A 394 10.41 28.19 -23.32
CA VAL A 394 10.47 29.49 -24.00
C VAL A 394 9.22 30.37 -23.97
N LEU A 395 9.34 31.43 -23.17
CA LEU A 395 8.63 32.70 -23.30
C LEU A 395 8.72 33.23 -24.75
N SER A 396 7.58 33.34 -25.42
CA SER A 396 7.41 34.27 -26.55
C SER A 396 6.39 35.32 -26.18
N ARG A 397 6.88 36.56 -26.04
CA ARG A 397 6.08 37.80 -26.03
C ARG A 397 5.40 37.94 -27.39
N SER A 398 4.13 38.35 -27.42
CA SER A 398 3.65 39.40 -28.34
C SER A 398 2.21 39.84 -28.06
N ASN A 399 2.10 41.15 -27.84
CA ASN A 399 1.05 42.07 -28.29
C ASN A 399 -0.33 42.06 -27.64
N ALA A 400 -0.47 43.03 -26.73
CA ALA A 400 -1.70 43.74 -26.46
C ALA A 400 -2.31 44.37 -27.72
N MET A 401 -3.64 44.30 -27.86
CA MET A 401 -4.39 45.33 -28.55
C MET A 401 -5.76 45.50 -27.88
N LYS A 402 -5.93 46.67 -27.25
CA LYS A 402 -7.20 47.21 -26.77
C LYS A 402 -8.15 47.41 -27.94
N LEU A 403 -9.44 47.16 -27.73
CA LEU A 403 -10.49 47.94 -28.39
C LEU A 403 -11.61 48.24 -27.39
N THR A 404 -11.61 49.47 -26.91
CA THR A 404 -12.73 50.18 -26.26
C THR A 404 -13.66 50.77 -27.31
N TYR A 405 -14.98 50.78 -27.06
CA TYR A 405 -16.03 51.76 -27.44
C TYR A 405 -17.39 51.02 -27.38
N PHE A 406 -18.51 51.48 -26.80
CA PHE A 406 -19.06 52.82 -26.59
C PHE A 406 -19.83 52.89 -25.25
N SER A 407 -19.82 54.07 -24.65
CA SER A 407 -20.73 54.53 -23.61
C SER A 407 -21.53 55.73 -24.11
N ARG A 408 -22.70 55.96 -23.46
CA ARG A 408 -23.62 57.14 -23.45
C ARG A 408 -25.04 56.74 -23.88
N PHE A 409 -26.14 57.08 -23.20
CA PHE A 409 -26.42 58.06 -22.13
C PHE A 409 -27.80 57.69 -21.48
N PRO A 410 -28.30 58.41 -20.44
CA PRO A 410 -29.14 57.86 -19.37
C PRO A 410 -30.58 58.41 -19.46
N LEU A 411 -31.58 57.69 -18.95
CA LEU A 411 -32.83 58.28 -18.44
C LEU A 411 -33.73 57.15 -17.96
N LEU A 412 -34.50 57.43 -16.91
CA LEU A 412 -35.50 56.57 -16.26
C LEU A 412 -34.98 55.66 -15.14
N ALA A 413 -34.25 56.27 -14.20
CA ALA A 413 -34.44 55.96 -12.79
C ALA A 413 -35.83 56.47 -12.38
N GLY A 414 -36.82 55.58 -12.30
CA GLY A 414 -38.16 55.97 -11.89
C GLY A 414 -39.29 55.06 -12.37
N LEU A 415 -39.08 53.74 -12.46
CA LEU A 415 -40.16 52.75 -12.63
C LEU A 415 -39.75 51.31 -12.23
N MET A 416 -38.62 51.16 -11.52
CA MET A 416 -38.07 49.86 -11.08
C MET A 416 -38.33 49.57 -9.59
N ALA A 417 -39.14 50.37 -8.91
CA ALA A 417 -39.47 50.22 -7.49
C ALA A 417 -40.90 49.71 -7.23
N LEU A 418 -41.66 49.37 -8.27
CA LEU A 418 -43.05 48.87 -8.16
C LEU A 418 -43.32 47.61 -9.00
N TRP A 419 -42.26 46.98 -9.55
CA TRP A 419 -42.29 45.69 -10.25
C TRP A 419 -41.43 44.62 -9.56
N LEU A 420 -41.13 44.82 -8.27
CA LEU A 420 -40.48 43.81 -7.39
C LEU A 420 -41.45 43.22 -6.35
N SER A 421 -42.73 43.56 -6.43
CA SER A 421 -43.80 42.88 -5.71
C SER A 421 -44.77 42.33 -6.73
N LEU A 422 -44.87 40.99 -6.83
CA LEU A 422 -45.64 40.19 -7.79
C LEU A 422 -44.84 39.74 -9.03
N SER A 423 -43.85 38.89 -8.81
CA SER A 423 -43.41 37.90 -9.79
C SER A 423 -43.46 36.54 -9.10
N GLY A 424 -44.10 35.58 -9.77
CA GLY A 424 -44.71 34.40 -9.18
C GLY A 424 -43.85 33.62 -8.20
N ALA A 425 -44.42 33.31 -7.04
CA ALA A 425 -44.13 32.07 -6.35
C ALA A 425 -44.50 30.91 -7.28
N GLN A 426 -43.57 30.51 -8.14
CA GLN A 426 -43.56 29.14 -8.63
C GLN A 426 -43.29 28.26 -7.42
N ALA A 427 -44.27 27.44 -7.05
CA ALA A 427 -44.09 26.42 -6.03
C ALA A 427 -42.84 25.61 -6.39
N ALA A 428 -41.85 25.56 -5.50
CA ALA A 428 -40.69 24.69 -5.66
C ALA A 428 -41.22 23.26 -5.84
N THR A 429 -40.96 22.65 -7.00
CA THR A 429 -41.48 21.33 -7.37
C THR A 429 -40.65 20.18 -6.76
N GLY A 430 -39.75 20.46 -5.82
CA GLY A 430 -38.80 19.53 -5.22
C GLY A 430 -38.85 19.51 -3.68
N LEU A 431 -38.21 18.51 -3.06
CA LEU A 431 -38.03 18.47 -1.60
C LEU A 431 -37.04 19.56 -1.15
N PRO A 432 -37.26 20.27 -0.03
CA PRO A 432 -36.32 21.28 0.47
C PRO A 432 -34.89 20.74 0.67
N ALA A 433 -34.78 19.50 1.13
CA ALA A 433 -33.51 18.79 1.27
C ALA A 433 -32.65 18.76 0.00
N ALA A 434 -33.26 18.78 -1.19
CA ALA A 434 -32.54 18.77 -2.46
C ALA A 434 -31.82 20.11 -2.75
N GLU A 435 -32.20 21.20 -2.06
CA GLU A 435 -31.59 22.52 -2.22
C GLU A 435 -30.35 22.71 -1.34
N TYR A 436 -30.21 21.91 -0.27
CA TYR A 436 -29.04 21.96 0.59
C TYR A 436 -27.83 21.38 -0.14
N ALA A 437 -26.79 22.20 -0.31
CA ALA A 437 -25.51 21.74 -0.82
C ALA A 437 -24.74 20.99 0.28
N PRO A 438 -23.89 20.00 -0.08
CA PRO A 438 -22.93 19.44 0.85
C PRO A 438 -21.96 20.50 1.38
N ARG A 439 -21.53 20.37 2.64
CA ARG A 439 -20.49 21.22 3.22
C ARG A 439 -19.14 20.86 2.61
N SER A 440 -18.32 21.87 2.29
CA SER A 440 -16.99 21.68 1.71
C SER A 440 -15.95 22.65 2.27
N GLY A 441 -14.68 22.25 2.20
CA GLY A 441 -13.52 23.06 2.58
C GLY A 441 -12.77 22.54 3.81
N GLU A 442 -11.60 23.13 4.06
CA GLU A 442 -10.69 22.75 5.15
C GLU A 442 -11.37 22.69 6.51
N LEU A 443 -10.86 21.81 7.39
CA LEU A 443 -11.40 21.66 8.73
C LEU A 443 -11.08 22.87 9.61
N THR A 444 -12.09 23.39 10.30
CA THR A 444 -11.89 24.39 11.36
C THR A 444 -11.18 23.77 12.57
N PRO A 445 -10.59 24.56 13.48
CA PRO A 445 -10.01 24.02 14.72
C PRO A 445 -11.01 23.19 15.56
N ARG A 446 -12.30 23.59 15.53
CA ARG A 446 -13.41 22.87 16.15
C ARG A 446 -13.56 21.48 15.53
N GLU A 447 -13.66 21.41 14.21
CA GLU A 447 -13.79 20.15 13.46
C GLU A 447 -12.55 19.25 13.56
N MET A 448 -11.35 19.83 13.54
CA MET A 448 -10.10 19.09 13.74
C MET A 448 -10.02 18.47 15.14
N THR A 449 -10.61 19.12 16.15
CA THR A 449 -10.71 18.55 17.50
C THR A 449 -11.60 17.31 17.50
N ILE A 450 -12.73 17.36 16.79
CA ILE A 450 -13.62 16.22 16.62
C ILE A 450 -12.87 15.07 15.93
N ALA A 451 -12.15 15.34 14.85
CA ALA A 451 -11.37 14.32 14.14
C ALA A 451 -10.32 13.65 15.06
N LYS A 452 -9.55 14.45 15.82
CA LYS A 452 -8.55 13.93 16.76
C LYS A 452 -9.17 13.10 17.87
N ASN A 453 -10.31 13.52 18.41
CA ASN A 453 -11.03 12.77 19.45
C ASN A 453 -11.55 11.44 18.90
N ALA A 454 -12.17 11.43 17.72
CA ALA A 454 -12.62 10.18 17.08
C ALA A 454 -11.45 9.22 16.79
N TRP A 455 -10.30 9.73 16.36
CA TRP A 455 -9.10 8.91 16.12
C TRP A 455 -8.59 8.20 17.39
N GLN A 456 -8.80 8.76 18.59
CA GLN A 456 -8.37 8.13 19.84
C GLN A 456 -8.98 6.74 20.04
N TYR A 457 -10.19 6.49 19.52
CA TYR A 457 -10.79 5.15 19.53
C TYR A 457 -9.87 4.10 18.89
N PHE A 458 -9.34 4.43 17.70
CA PHE A 458 -8.47 3.55 16.91
C PHE A 458 -7.05 3.46 17.49
N VAL A 459 -6.63 4.40 18.32
CA VAL A 459 -5.40 4.27 19.12
C VAL A 459 -5.62 3.27 20.26
N ALA A 460 -6.72 3.39 21.00
CA ALA A 460 -7.01 2.57 22.17
C ALA A 460 -7.34 1.10 21.84
N ASN A 461 -7.88 0.83 20.66
CA ASN A 461 -8.41 -0.48 20.27
C ASN A 461 -7.59 -1.22 19.21
N PHE A 462 -6.42 -0.69 18.83
CA PHE A 462 -5.54 -1.30 17.83
C PHE A 462 -4.80 -2.53 18.38
N GLN A 463 -4.72 -3.59 17.57
CA GLN A 463 -4.00 -4.82 17.87
C GLN A 463 -2.72 -4.93 17.05
N PRO A 464 -1.52 -4.70 17.64
CA PRO A 464 -0.26 -4.71 16.89
C PRO A 464 0.08 -6.04 16.22
N THR A 465 -0.44 -7.15 16.74
CA THR A 465 -0.17 -8.52 16.24
C THR A 465 -0.84 -8.81 14.90
N THR A 466 -1.95 -8.15 14.60
CA THR A 466 -2.78 -8.37 13.40
C THR A 466 -3.01 -7.09 12.58
N GLY A 467 -2.79 -5.92 13.17
CA GLY A 467 -3.17 -4.65 12.56
C GLY A 467 -4.68 -4.38 12.58
N LEU A 468 -5.49 -5.24 13.20
CA LEU A 468 -6.94 -5.07 13.32
C LEU A 468 -7.29 -4.11 14.47
N VAL A 469 -8.52 -3.60 14.45
CA VAL A 469 -9.09 -2.78 15.54
C VAL A 469 -10.35 -3.43 16.06
N ASN A 470 -10.58 -3.37 17.37
CA ASN A 470 -11.82 -3.87 17.97
C ASN A 470 -13.04 -3.09 17.44
N ALA A 471 -14.10 -3.81 17.07
CA ALA A 471 -15.39 -3.23 16.70
C ALA A 471 -16.05 -2.48 17.85
N VAL A 472 -15.92 -3.02 19.06
CA VAL A 472 -16.44 -2.48 20.32
C VAL A 472 -15.28 -2.32 21.29
N ASN A 473 -15.27 -1.22 22.04
CA ASN A 473 -14.16 -0.90 22.92
C ASN A 473 -13.84 -2.02 23.91
N LYS A 474 -12.56 -2.40 24.02
CA LYS A 474 -12.07 -3.50 24.88
C LYS A 474 -12.68 -4.89 24.62
N TYR A 475 -13.38 -5.07 23.50
CA TYR A 475 -13.89 -6.37 23.09
C TYR A 475 -13.14 -6.84 21.84
N PRO A 476 -12.22 -7.84 21.93
CA PRO A 476 -11.29 -8.15 20.85
C PRO A 476 -11.94 -8.96 19.71
N SER A 477 -12.89 -8.34 19.03
CA SER A 477 -13.67 -8.87 17.91
C SER A 477 -13.86 -7.78 16.85
N THR A 478 -13.91 -8.15 15.58
CA THR A 478 -14.23 -7.25 14.48
C THR A 478 -15.04 -7.96 13.40
N THR A 479 -15.91 -7.24 12.71
CA THR A 479 -16.54 -7.66 11.46
C THR A 479 -15.79 -7.08 10.26
N MET A 480 -16.18 -7.44 9.03
CA MET A 480 -15.66 -6.76 7.83
C MET A 480 -16.23 -5.34 7.70
N TRP A 481 -17.43 -5.06 8.19
CA TRP A 481 -18.00 -3.71 8.26
C TRP A 481 -17.15 -2.78 9.16
N ASP A 482 -16.81 -3.26 10.36
CA ASP A 482 -15.97 -2.52 11.31
C ASP A 482 -14.54 -2.36 10.80
N SER A 483 -14.01 -3.39 10.15
CA SER A 483 -12.68 -3.34 9.54
C SER A 483 -12.62 -2.32 8.40
N ALA A 484 -13.68 -2.22 7.59
CA ALA A 484 -13.80 -1.18 6.57
C ALA A 484 -13.92 0.22 7.19
N SER A 485 -14.66 0.36 8.30
CA SER A 485 -14.71 1.62 9.07
C SER A 485 -13.33 2.02 9.61
N TYR A 486 -12.49 1.06 9.98
CA TYR A 486 -11.10 1.35 10.35
C TYR A 486 -10.25 1.78 9.15
N LEU A 487 -10.42 1.15 7.97
CA LEU A 487 -9.77 1.60 6.74
C LEU A 487 -10.17 3.05 6.39
N ALA A 488 -11.44 3.39 6.56
CA ALA A 488 -11.96 4.75 6.43
C ALA A 488 -11.28 5.72 7.39
N ALA A 489 -11.31 5.39 8.68
CA ALA A 489 -10.72 6.20 9.74
C ALA A 489 -9.21 6.42 9.55
N MET A 490 -8.49 5.37 9.15
CA MET A 490 -7.05 5.44 8.94
C MET A 490 -6.70 6.30 7.72
N THR A 491 -7.51 6.20 6.64
CA THR A 491 -7.41 7.08 5.46
C THR A 491 -7.66 8.54 5.87
N ALA A 492 -8.76 8.81 6.57
CA ALA A 492 -9.08 10.14 7.09
C ALA A 492 -7.98 10.69 8.01
N ALA A 493 -7.46 9.88 8.95
CA ALA A 493 -6.41 10.31 9.85
C ALA A 493 -5.12 10.71 9.11
N ARG A 494 -4.77 10.01 8.02
CA ARG A 494 -3.63 10.37 7.17
C ARG A 494 -3.90 11.68 6.41
N GLU A 495 -5.01 11.76 5.68
CA GLU A 495 -5.30 12.90 4.80
C GLU A 495 -5.64 14.19 5.58
N LEU A 496 -6.11 14.05 6.83
CA LEU A 496 -6.30 15.17 7.76
C LEU A 496 -5.01 15.54 8.53
N GLY A 497 -3.91 14.79 8.36
CA GLY A 497 -2.63 15.07 9.02
C GLY A 497 -2.59 14.74 10.52
N ILE A 498 -3.46 13.82 10.97
CA ILE A 498 -3.47 13.30 12.35
C ILE A 498 -2.37 12.26 12.55
N ILE A 499 -2.10 11.44 11.54
CA ILE A 499 -0.99 10.48 11.48
C ILE A 499 -0.14 10.73 10.23
N ASP A 500 1.13 10.35 10.30
CA ASP A 500 2.03 10.42 9.15
C ASP A 500 1.96 9.17 8.26
N LYS A 501 2.64 9.22 7.09
CA LYS A 501 2.70 8.09 6.16
C LYS A 501 3.34 6.85 6.79
N ALA A 502 4.33 7.01 7.66
CA ALA A 502 5.04 5.87 8.24
C ALA A 502 4.16 5.08 9.22
N GLU A 503 3.33 5.77 10.02
CA GLU A 503 2.32 5.13 10.86
C GLU A 503 1.22 4.48 10.01
N PHE A 504 0.74 5.19 8.98
CA PHE A 504 -0.25 4.66 8.04
C PHE A 504 0.26 3.38 7.35
N ASP A 505 1.45 3.41 6.76
CA ASP A 505 2.08 2.26 6.09
C ASP A 505 2.23 1.07 7.05
N ARG A 506 2.69 1.32 8.27
CA ARG A 506 2.87 0.26 9.28
C ARG A 506 1.56 -0.42 9.64
N ARG A 507 0.49 0.35 9.83
CA ARG A 507 -0.85 -0.16 10.16
C ARG A 507 -1.48 -0.87 8.96
N MET A 508 -1.42 -0.26 7.76
CA MET A 508 -1.98 -0.78 6.52
C MET A 508 -1.32 -2.09 6.09
N LEU A 509 0.01 -2.15 6.03
CA LEU A 509 0.73 -3.36 5.64
C LEU A 509 0.44 -4.50 6.61
N LYS A 510 0.34 -4.20 7.91
CA LYS A 510 0.01 -5.20 8.92
C LYS A 510 -1.41 -5.73 8.76
N PHE A 511 -2.38 -4.83 8.59
CA PHE A 511 -3.77 -5.17 8.34
C PHE A 511 -3.93 -6.04 7.08
N LEU A 512 -3.35 -5.62 5.94
CA LEU A 512 -3.44 -6.35 4.66
C LEU A 512 -2.73 -7.72 4.74
N ALA A 513 -1.62 -7.82 5.45
CA ALA A 513 -0.94 -9.08 5.68
C ALA A 513 -1.80 -10.07 6.49
N THR A 514 -2.56 -9.57 7.47
CA THR A 514 -3.54 -10.39 8.20
C THR A 514 -4.73 -10.75 7.33
N LEU A 515 -5.30 -9.79 6.59
CA LEU A 515 -6.46 -10.01 5.72
C LEU A 515 -6.19 -11.09 4.65
N ASN A 516 -4.98 -11.10 4.07
CA ASN A 516 -4.54 -12.13 3.12
C ASN A 516 -4.40 -13.54 3.72
N LYS A 517 -4.36 -13.67 5.04
CA LYS A 517 -4.12 -14.93 5.76
C LYS A 517 -5.31 -15.38 6.60
N LEU A 518 -6.42 -14.64 6.58
CA LEU A 518 -7.61 -15.02 7.33
C LEU A 518 -8.11 -16.37 6.83
N ASP A 519 -8.40 -17.27 7.78
CA ASP A 519 -9.20 -18.45 7.50
C ASP A 519 -10.62 -18.00 7.14
N LEU A 520 -11.11 -18.38 5.96
CA LEU A 520 -12.40 -17.92 5.42
C LEU A 520 -13.53 -18.87 5.86
N PHE A 521 -14.77 -18.37 5.90
CA PHE A 521 -15.94 -19.23 6.07
C PHE A 521 -16.01 -20.18 4.88
N ARG A 522 -15.93 -21.50 5.14
CA ARG A 522 -15.93 -22.55 4.09
C ARG A 522 -14.95 -22.34 2.93
N ASN A 523 -13.82 -21.65 3.16
CA ASN A 523 -12.88 -21.23 2.11
C ASN A 523 -13.49 -20.30 1.04
N GLU A 524 -14.64 -19.69 1.31
CA GLU A 524 -15.36 -18.83 0.38
C GLU A 524 -15.05 -17.35 0.62
N LEU A 525 -15.57 -16.81 1.73
CA LEU A 525 -15.51 -15.39 2.07
C LEU A 525 -15.15 -15.18 3.54
N PRO A 526 -14.70 -13.97 3.92
CA PRO A 526 -14.48 -13.65 5.33
C PRO A 526 -15.69 -13.99 6.21
N ASN A 527 -15.42 -14.66 7.33
CA ASN A 527 -16.41 -14.95 8.36
C ASN A 527 -16.96 -13.64 8.96
N LYS A 528 -18.22 -13.64 9.41
CA LYS A 528 -18.87 -12.43 9.98
C LYS A 528 -18.07 -11.79 11.13
N ALA A 529 -17.34 -12.58 11.92
CA ALA A 529 -16.53 -12.06 13.00
C ALA A 529 -15.15 -12.74 13.11
N TYR A 530 -14.13 -11.94 13.46
CA TYR A 530 -12.77 -12.38 13.73
C TYR A 530 -12.27 -11.84 15.07
N ASN A 531 -11.51 -12.65 15.79
CA ASN A 531 -10.79 -12.17 16.96
C ASN A 531 -9.66 -11.22 16.52
N THR A 532 -9.65 -10.01 17.04
CA THR A 532 -8.70 -8.98 16.59
C THR A 532 -7.27 -9.24 17.06
N ILE A 533 -7.06 -9.99 18.14
CA ILE A 533 -5.70 -10.28 18.66
C ILE A 533 -5.05 -11.41 17.85
N SER A 534 -5.81 -12.46 17.52
CA SER A 534 -5.28 -13.67 16.89
C SER A 534 -5.57 -13.78 15.39
N GLY A 535 -6.56 -13.05 14.85
CA GLY A 535 -7.05 -13.21 13.48
C GLY A 535 -7.88 -14.49 13.25
N GLN A 536 -8.29 -15.19 14.31
CA GLN A 536 -9.08 -16.42 14.21
C GLN A 536 -10.57 -16.12 13.96
N LYS A 537 -11.25 -16.98 13.19
CA LYS A 537 -12.71 -16.96 13.05
C LYS A 537 -13.38 -17.17 14.40
N VAL A 538 -14.35 -16.33 14.72
CA VAL A 538 -15.15 -16.42 15.96
C VAL A 538 -16.64 -16.20 15.68
N ASN A 539 -17.46 -16.57 16.66
CA ASN A 539 -18.86 -16.14 16.73
C ASN A 539 -18.99 -14.76 17.40
N TYR A 540 -20.21 -14.22 17.49
CA TYR A 540 -20.46 -12.92 18.13
C TYR A 540 -20.13 -12.86 19.63
N GLN A 541 -20.01 -14.02 20.31
CA GLN A 541 -19.54 -14.13 21.70
C GLN A 541 -18.00 -14.22 21.80
N ASN A 542 -17.30 -13.98 20.68
CA ASN A 542 -15.85 -14.06 20.54
C ASN A 542 -15.28 -15.42 20.96
N LYS A 543 -16.04 -16.49 20.70
CA LYS A 543 -15.59 -17.88 20.85
C LYS A 543 -15.20 -18.44 19.49
N PRO A 544 -14.15 -19.29 19.42
CA PRO A 544 -13.75 -19.93 18.16
C PRO A 544 -14.94 -20.60 17.47
N GLY A 545 -15.11 -20.34 16.18
CA GLY A 545 -16.21 -20.87 15.39
C GLY A 545 -16.44 -20.05 14.13
N GLU A 546 -17.13 -20.65 13.16
CA GLU A 546 -17.57 -19.97 11.95
C GLU A 546 -19.09 -19.78 11.99
N ILE A 547 -19.59 -18.66 11.49
CA ILE A 547 -21.01 -18.24 11.59
C ILE A 547 -21.59 -17.72 10.26
N GLY A 548 -20.87 -17.95 9.15
CA GLY A 548 -21.22 -17.47 7.82
C GLY A 548 -20.50 -16.19 7.44
N TYR A 549 -20.96 -15.56 6.36
CA TYR A 549 -20.49 -14.25 5.88
C TYR A 549 -21.69 -13.33 5.63
N SER A 550 -21.47 -12.01 5.59
CA SER A 550 -22.48 -11.02 5.20
C SER A 550 -22.09 -10.39 3.87
N ALA A 551 -23.01 -10.38 2.89
CA ALA A 551 -22.81 -9.71 1.62
C ALA A 551 -22.66 -8.19 1.79
N LEU A 552 -23.33 -7.60 2.78
CA LEU A 552 -23.26 -6.16 3.06
C LEU A 552 -21.90 -5.75 3.63
N ASP A 553 -21.40 -6.50 4.61
CA ASP A 553 -20.06 -6.28 5.17
C ASP A 553 -18.96 -6.44 4.12
N ILE A 554 -19.10 -7.46 3.26
CA ILE A 554 -18.18 -7.68 2.14
C ILE A 554 -18.30 -6.54 1.12
N GLY A 555 -19.51 -6.08 0.81
CA GLY A 555 -19.74 -4.93 -0.04
C GLY A 555 -18.99 -3.70 0.46
N ARG A 556 -19.15 -3.32 1.74
CA ARG A 556 -18.42 -2.19 2.34
C ARG A 556 -16.91 -2.39 2.35
N MET A 557 -16.44 -3.60 2.65
CA MET A 557 -15.01 -3.91 2.57
C MET A 557 -14.46 -3.75 1.14
N LEU A 558 -15.19 -4.22 0.12
CA LEU A 558 -14.82 -4.07 -1.28
C LEU A 558 -14.77 -2.59 -1.70
N ILE A 559 -15.65 -1.73 -1.16
CA ILE A 559 -15.59 -0.28 -1.38
C ILE A 559 -14.28 0.28 -0.84
N TRP A 560 -13.97 0.05 0.43
CA TRP A 560 -12.76 0.63 1.05
C TRP A 560 -11.46 0.05 0.50
N LEU A 561 -11.44 -1.24 0.14
CA LEU A 561 -10.32 -1.83 -0.59
C LEU A 561 -10.14 -1.16 -1.96
N LYS A 562 -11.22 -0.82 -2.66
CA LYS A 562 -11.14 -0.07 -3.92
C LYS A 562 -10.66 1.36 -3.69
N VAL A 563 -11.20 2.08 -2.71
CA VAL A 563 -10.77 3.45 -2.36
C VAL A 563 -9.27 3.49 -2.06
N ILE A 564 -8.77 2.57 -1.23
CA ILE A 564 -7.34 2.46 -0.91
C ILE A 564 -6.52 2.09 -2.14
N LYS A 565 -6.97 1.14 -2.95
CA LYS A 565 -6.29 0.73 -4.19
C LYS A 565 -6.12 1.90 -5.16
N GLU A 566 -7.13 2.74 -5.30
CA GLU A 566 -7.08 3.91 -6.20
C GLU A 566 -6.25 5.06 -5.62
N ARG A 567 -6.35 5.31 -4.31
CA ARG A 567 -5.63 6.41 -3.66
C ARG A 567 -4.15 6.11 -3.39
N TYR A 568 -3.82 4.85 -3.12
CA TYR A 568 -2.50 4.40 -2.69
C TYR A 568 -2.05 3.18 -3.51
N PRO A 569 -1.55 3.41 -4.75
CA PRO A 569 -1.18 2.32 -5.67
C PRO A 569 -0.13 1.35 -5.11
N GLU A 570 0.67 1.76 -4.11
CA GLU A 570 1.65 0.88 -3.46
C GLU A 570 1.02 -0.35 -2.77
N TYR A 571 -0.27 -0.33 -2.43
CA TYR A 571 -0.96 -1.48 -1.83
C TYR A 571 -1.83 -2.27 -2.82
N SER A 572 -1.93 -1.80 -4.06
CA SER A 572 -2.85 -2.35 -5.08
C SER A 572 -2.70 -3.87 -5.26
N ASN A 573 -1.47 -4.38 -5.39
CA ASN A 573 -1.21 -5.80 -5.53
C ASN A 573 -1.61 -6.61 -4.28
N SER A 574 -1.38 -6.08 -3.08
CA SER A 574 -1.76 -6.76 -1.83
C SER A 574 -3.28 -6.86 -1.71
N ILE A 575 -3.98 -5.79 -2.08
CA ILE A 575 -5.45 -5.72 -2.09
C ILE A 575 -6.02 -6.66 -3.16
N ASP A 576 -5.46 -6.65 -4.37
CA ASP A 576 -5.89 -7.56 -5.44
C ASP A 576 -5.71 -9.02 -5.03
N ASN A 577 -4.61 -9.36 -4.37
CA ASN A 577 -4.39 -10.72 -3.85
C ASN A 577 -5.45 -11.13 -2.81
N VAL A 578 -5.86 -10.22 -1.92
CA VAL A 578 -6.95 -10.49 -0.96
C VAL A 578 -8.22 -10.88 -1.73
N VAL A 579 -8.66 -10.03 -2.66
CA VAL A 579 -9.94 -10.22 -3.36
C VAL A 579 -9.88 -11.41 -4.33
N LEU A 580 -8.75 -11.66 -4.98
CA LEU A 580 -8.51 -12.87 -5.79
C LEU A 580 -8.58 -14.15 -4.94
N GLY A 581 -8.27 -14.05 -3.65
CA GLY A 581 -8.34 -15.14 -2.68
C GLY A 581 -9.76 -15.60 -2.34
N TRP A 582 -10.77 -14.75 -2.57
CA TRP A 582 -12.17 -15.03 -2.24
C TRP A 582 -12.90 -15.83 -3.34
N ASP A 583 -13.95 -16.53 -2.93
CA ASP A 583 -14.91 -17.23 -3.77
C ASP A 583 -16.27 -16.51 -3.74
N PHE A 584 -16.75 -16.10 -4.91
CA PHE A 584 -17.98 -15.32 -5.03
C PHE A 584 -19.17 -16.16 -5.53
N SER A 585 -19.03 -17.48 -5.60
CA SER A 585 -20.04 -18.39 -6.17
C SER A 585 -21.40 -18.32 -5.50
N HIS A 586 -21.45 -18.05 -4.19
CA HIS A 586 -22.69 -18.01 -3.42
C HIS A 586 -23.09 -16.63 -2.91
N VAL A 587 -22.29 -15.58 -3.13
CA VAL A 587 -22.59 -14.21 -2.64
C VAL A 587 -23.29 -13.35 -3.67
N VAL A 588 -23.01 -13.55 -4.96
CA VAL A 588 -23.70 -12.89 -6.08
C VAL A 588 -24.23 -13.96 -7.03
N ASP A 589 -25.54 -14.05 -7.18
CA ASP A 589 -26.16 -14.99 -8.11
C ASP A 589 -26.03 -14.51 -9.59
N PRO A 590 -26.37 -15.35 -10.59
CA PRO A 590 -26.36 -14.93 -11.99
C PRO A 590 -27.28 -13.75 -12.34
N CYS A 591 -28.27 -13.46 -11.50
CA CYS A 591 -29.20 -12.34 -11.65
C CYS A 591 -28.67 -11.04 -11.04
N GLY A 592 -27.60 -11.11 -10.26
CA GLY A 592 -27.04 -9.99 -9.52
C GLY A 592 -27.76 -9.68 -8.22
N THR A 593 -28.38 -10.69 -7.61
CA THR A 593 -28.93 -10.64 -6.25
C THR A 593 -27.82 -10.96 -5.25
N LEU A 594 -27.80 -10.26 -4.10
CA LEU A 594 -26.83 -10.51 -3.04
C LEU A 594 -27.36 -11.51 -2.00
N TYR A 595 -26.47 -12.42 -1.59
CA TYR A 595 -26.76 -13.47 -0.62
C TYR A 595 -25.74 -13.48 0.50
N GLY A 596 -26.20 -13.45 1.74
CA GLY A 596 -25.40 -13.76 2.92
C GLY A 596 -25.42 -15.25 3.23
N ALA A 597 -24.58 -15.68 4.18
CA ALA A 597 -24.57 -17.05 4.68
C ALA A 597 -24.70 -17.11 6.20
N TYR A 598 -25.29 -18.19 6.70
CA TYR A 598 -25.21 -18.61 8.10
C TYR A 598 -25.19 -20.14 8.19
N LEU A 599 -24.98 -20.68 9.40
CA LEU A 599 -25.03 -22.13 9.62
C LEU A 599 -26.41 -22.57 10.11
N GLU A 600 -27.03 -23.51 9.40
CA GLU A 600 -28.22 -24.25 9.83
C GLU A 600 -27.84 -25.73 9.95
N ASN A 601 -27.93 -26.28 11.16
CA ASN A 601 -27.50 -27.67 11.46
C ASN A 601 -26.04 -27.98 11.02
N GLY A 602 -25.15 -26.99 11.12
CA GLY A 602 -23.73 -27.11 10.74
C GLY A 602 -23.48 -27.03 9.23
N GLN A 603 -24.51 -26.88 8.39
CA GLN A 603 -24.39 -26.68 6.94
C GLN A 603 -24.59 -25.20 6.58
N PRO A 604 -23.87 -24.69 5.56
CA PRO A 604 -24.09 -23.34 5.08
C PRO A 604 -25.50 -23.24 4.48
N LYS A 605 -26.22 -22.20 4.89
CA LYS A 605 -27.48 -21.77 4.30
C LYS A 605 -27.31 -20.35 3.79
N TYR A 606 -27.51 -20.20 2.48
CA TYR A 606 -27.42 -18.93 1.78
C TYR A 606 -28.81 -18.29 1.73
N VAL A 607 -28.90 -17.02 2.12
CA VAL A 607 -30.15 -16.27 2.17
C VAL A 607 -29.97 -14.90 1.54
N GLN A 608 -30.99 -14.42 0.83
CA GLN A 608 -30.98 -13.08 0.28
C GLN A 608 -30.80 -12.09 1.44
N GLU A 609 -29.81 -11.21 1.31
CA GLU A 609 -29.43 -10.25 2.34
C GLU A 609 -29.44 -8.83 1.78
N GLY A 610 -29.84 -7.86 2.60
CA GLY A 610 -29.97 -6.47 2.21
C GLY A 610 -31.42 -6.02 2.10
N ARG A 611 -31.66 -4.78 2.48
CA ARG A 611 -32.92 -4.06 2.36
C ARG A 611 -32.64 -2.71 1.72
N LEU A 612 -33.69 -2.09 1.19
CA LEU A 612 -33.61 -0.78 0.53
C LEU A 612 -32.65 0.19 1.25
N GLY A 613 -31.68 0.72 0.52
CA GLY A 613 -30.56 1.51 1.01
C GLY A 613 -29.29 0.68 1.20
N TYR A 614 -29.32 -0.33 2.08
CA TYR A 614 -28.16 -1.17 2.35
C TYR A 614 -27.85 -2.13 1.20
N GLU A 615 -28.86 -2.70 0.55
CA GLU A 615 -28.66 -3.64 -0.55
C GLU A 615 -27.93 -2.96 -1.71
N GLU A 616 -28.34 -1.75 -2.08
CA GLU A 616 -27.71 -0.99 -3.17
C GLU A 616 -26.33 -0.46 -2.78
N TYR A 617 -26.14 -0.07 -1.51
CA TYR A 617 -24.82 0.28 -0.99
C TYR A 617 -23.84 -0.90 -1.04
N GLY A 618 -24.26 -2.09 -0.59
CA GLY A 618 -23.46 -3.31 -0.70
C GLY A 618 -23.18 -3.69 -2.16
N ALA A 619 -24.20 -3.61 -3.01
CA ALA A 619 -24.11 -3.87 -4.44
C ALA A 619 -23.11 -2.96 -5.15
N ALA A 620 -23.03 -1.68 -4.74
CA ALA A 620 -22.04 -0.74 -5.28
C ALA A 620 -20.60 -1.21 -5.03
N GLY A 621 -20.33 -1.80 -3.87
CA GLY A 621 -19.04 -2.42 -3.58
C GLY A 621 -18.67 -3.53 -4.55
N PHE A 622 -19.59 -4.44 -4.84
CA PHE A 622 -19.35 -5.50 -5.83
C PHE A 622 -19.21 -4.93 -7.27
N GLN A 623 -19.95 -3.89 -7.63
CA GLN A 623 -19.83 -3.25 -8.95
C GLN A 623 -18.44 -2.67 -9.20
N LEU A 624 -17.80 -2.10 -8.18
CA LEU A 624 -16.43 -1.59 -8.27
C LEU A 624 -15.40 -2.67 -8.66
N TRP A 625 -15.75 -3.94 -8.47
CA TRP A 625 -14.93 -5.11 -8.81
C TRP A 625 -15.44 -5.85 -10.04
N GLY A 626 -16.42 -5.29 -10.76
CA GLY A 626 -16.92 -5.78 -12.05
C GLY A 626 -18.08 -6.77 -11.97
N PHE A 627 -18.59 -7.07 -10.78
CA PHE A 627 -19.75 -7.96 -10.63
C PHE A 627 -21.02 -7.32 -11.18
N ASN A 628 -21.86 -8.14 -11.79
CA ASN A 628 -23.21 -7.73 -12.13
C ASN A 628 -24.10 -7.85 -10.90
N THR A 629 -24.61 -6.74 -10.38
CA THR A 629 -25.52 -6.69 -9.24
C THR A 629 -26.87 -6.08 -9.62
N CYS A 630 -27.33 -6.31 -10.86
CA CYS A 630 -28.48 -5.61 -11.41
C CYS A 630 -29.72 -5.66 -10.50
N GLN A 631 -30.09 -6.83 -9.98
CA GLN A 631 -31.24 -6.95 -9.07
C GLN A 631 -31.01 -6.22 -7.75
N ALA A 632 -29.87 -6.45 -7.10
CA ALA A 632 -29.52 -5.81 -5.84
C ALA A 632 -29.30 -4.28 -5.94
N SER A 633 -29.18 -3.73 -7.15
CA SER A 633 -29.04 -2.28 -7.39
C SER A 633 -30.36 -1.59 -7.70
N ARG A 634 -31.48 -2.34 -7.77
CA ARG A 634 -32.80 -1.77 -7.99
C ARG A 634 -33.45 -1.42 -6.67
N PRO A 635 -34.12 -0.26 -6.57
CA PRO A 635 -34.91 0.06 -5.39
C PRO A 635 -36.17 -0.80 -5.25
N GLN A 636 -36.61 -1.49 -6.31
CA GLN A 636 -37.80 -2.33 -6.24
C GLN A 636 -37.50 -3.71 -5.64
N PRO A 637 -38.45 -4.28 -4.87
CA PRO A 637 -39.76 -3.72 -4.57
C PRO A 637 -39.74 -2.76 -3.37
N TYR A 638 -40.37 -1.59 -3.53
CA TYR A 638 -40.54 -0.61 -2.44
C TYR A 638 -41.96 -0.06 -2.41
N GLU A 639 -42.38 0.33 -1.22
CA GLU A 639 -43.60 1.11 -0.97
C GLU A 639 -43.24 2.41 -0.25
N LEU A 640 -44.24 3.26 -0.01
CA LEU A 640 -44.05 4.59 0.55
C LEU A 640 -44.84 4.73 1.85
N ALA A 641 -44.18 5.19 2.91
CA ALA A 641 -44.80 5.62 4.15
C ALA A 641 -44.86 7.14 4.19
N GLU A 642 -46.01 7.71 4.54
CA GLU A 642 -46.12 9.15 4.76
C GLU A 642 -45.66 9.50 6.18
N ILE A 643 -44.49 10.15 6.29
CA ILE A 643 -43.83 10.46 7.55
C ILE A 643 -43.50 11.95 7.57
N TYR A 644 -44.16 12.68 8.47
CA TYR A 644 -44.03 14.15 8.57
C TYR A 644 -44.04 14.83 7.19
N CYS A 645 -45.08 14.51 6.41
CA CYS A 645 -45.33 15.03 5.06
C CYS A 645 -44.26 14.65 4.01
N VAL A 646 -43.44 13.64 4.26
CA VAL A 646 -42.51 13.10 3.29
C VAL A 646 -42.95 11.68 2.97
N LEU A 647 -43.08 11.34 1.68
CA LEU A 647 -43.23 9.96 1.27
C LEU A 647 -41.86 9.30 1.37
N VAL A 648 -41.61 8.60 2.47
CA VAL A 648 -40.36 7.88 2.76
C VAL A 648 -40.46 6.48 2.16
N PRO A 649 -39.52 6.08 1.28
CA PRO A 649 -39.54 4.76 0.68
C PRO A 649 -39.04 3.71 1.68
N TYR A 650 -39.69 2.55 1.66
CA TYR A 650 -39.31 1.39 2.47
C TYR A 650 -39.45 0.11 1.65
N ASP A 651 -38.71 -0.91 2.06
CA ASP A 651 -38.71 -2.21 1.43
C ASP A 651 -40.04 -2.96 1.64
N SER A 652 -40.72 -3.35 0.57
CA SER A 652 -42.04 -3.97 0.66
C SER A 652 -41.99 -5.50 0.78
N ARG A 653 -40.81 -6.13 0.87
CA ARG A 653 -40.67 -7.57 1.12
C ARG A 653 -41.14 -7.89 2.53
N ASP A 654 -42.00 -8.90 2.65
CA ASP A 654 -42.60 -9.31 3.93
C ASP A 654 -41.55 -9.90 4.89
N PRO A 655 -41.25 -9.23 6.03
CA PRO A 655 -40.27 -9.71 7.00
C PRO A 655 -40.57 -11.11 7.54
N ARG A 656 -41.83 -11.55 7.55
CA ARG A 656 -42.24 -12.88 8.03
C ARG A 656 -41.81 -14.00 7.09
N GLN A 657 -41.59 -13.69 5.82
CA GLN A 657 -41.13 -14.65 4.82
C GLN A 657 -39.61 -14.72 4.76
N THR A 658 -38.94 -13.59 5.02
CA THR A 658 -37.49 -13.45 4.87
C THR A 658 -36.72 -13.45 6.18
N SER A 659 -37.41 -13.36 7.33
CA SER A 659 -36.83 -13.18 8.68
C SER A 659 -35.89 -11.97 8.80
N GLN A 660 -36.19 -10.91 8.03
CA GLN A 660 -35.36 -9.71 7.86
C GLN A 660 -36.30 -8.51 7.73
N HIS A 661 -36.23 -7.57 8.67
CA HIS A 661 -37.16 -6.44 8.74
C HIS A 661 -36.81 -5.36 7.70
N ASN A 662 -37.73 -4.43 7.45
CA ASN A 662 -37.59 -3.39 6.43
C ASN A 662 -37.11 -2.05 7.01
N TYR A 663 -35.96 -2.09 7.70
CA TYR A 663 -35.38 -0.93 8.37
C TYR A 663 -35.06 0.19 7.37
N VAL A 664 -35.64 1.37 7.60
CA VAL A 664 -35.21 2.62 6.96
C VAL A 664 -34.34 3.38 7.95
N VAL A 665 -33.05 3.49 7.66
CA VAL A 665 -32.02 4.11 8.52
C VAL A 665 -31.15 5.04 7.71
N SER A 666 -30.41 5.93 8.38
CA SER A 666 -29.62 6.96 7.70
C SER A 666 -28.25 6.47 7.20
N GLU A 667 -27.63 5.49 7.86
CA GLU A 667 -26.24 5.10 7.61
C GLU A 667 -25.96 4.74 6.15
N SER A 668 -26.76 3.88 5.53
CA SER A 668 -26.54 3.45 4.14
C SER A 668 -26.57 4.61 3.15
N TYR A 669 -27.51 5.53 3.30
CA TYR A 669 -27.62 6.73 2.46
C TYR A 669 -26.49 7.74 2.73
N VAL A 670 -26.10 7.90 4.00
CA VAL A 670 -24.99 8.76 4.42
C VAL A 670 -23.67 8.25 3.83
N LEU A 671 -23.38 6.97 3.99
CA LEU A 671 -22.18 6.34 3.41
C LEU A 671 -22.18 6.43 1.89
N TYR A 672 -23.31 6.14 1.23
CA TYR A 672 -23.41 6.31 -0.22
C TYR A 672 -23.13 7.75 -0.66
N GLY A 673 -23.67 8.73 0.07
CA GLY A 673 -23.44 10.15 -0.20
C GLY A 673 -21.98 10.57 -0.02
N MET A 674 -21.30 10.08 1.03
CA MET A 674 -19.91 10.46 1.30
C MET A 674 -18.92 9.70 0.41
N GLU A 675 -19.08 8.39 0.29
CA GLU A 675 -18.15 7.53 -0.44
C GLU A 675 -18.30 7.71 -1.96
N PHE A 676 -19.53 7.80 -2.47
CA PHE A 676 -19.82 7.88 -3.91
C PHE A 676 -20.33 9.24 -4.38
N GLY A 677 -20.61 10.20 -3.49
CA GLY A 677 -21.17 11.49 -3.91
C GLY A 677 -22.60 11.38 -4.46
N PHE A 678 -23.33 10.29 -4.17
CA PHE A 678 -24.59 9.91 -4.85
C PHE A 678 -24.46 9.68 -6.36
N ASP A 679 -23.28 9.25 -6.81
CA ASP A 679 -23.06 8.79 -8.17
C ASP A 679 -23.06 7.27 -8.29
N ASN A 680 -23.25 6.78 -9.51
CA ASN A 680 -23.02 5.36 -9.78
C ASN A 680 -21.56 4.99 -9.51
N PRO A 681 -21.25 3.75 -9.13
CA PRO A 681 -19.88 3.35 -8.75
C PRO A 681 -18.83 3.53 -9.85
N GLY A 682 -19.24 3.46 -11.12
CA GLY A 682 -18.36 3.70 -12.26
C GLY A 682 -18.17 5.18 -12.64
N ASP A 683 -18.82 6.10 -11.94
CA ASP A 683 -18.77 7.53 -12.25
C ASP A 683 -17.43 8.15 -11.82
N ARG A 684 -16.79 8.80 -12.78
CA ARG A 684 -15.49 9.47 -12.61
C ARG A 684 -15.60 11.01 -12.58
N ASN A 685 -16.81 11.56 -12.70
CA ASN A 685 -17.10 12.96 -12.46
C ASN A 685 -17.08 13.22 -10.94
N ASN A 686 -16.54 14.38 -10.56
CA ASN A 686 -16.47 14.84 -9.18
C ASN A 686 -17.31 16.12 -8.98
N SER A 687 -18.28 16.37 -9.86
CA SER A 687 -19.17 17.52 -9.75
C SER A 687 -20.03 17.38 -8.49
N PRO A 688 -19.99 18.35 -7.55
CA PRO A 688 -20.66 18.21 -6.25
C PRO A 688 -22.19 18.31 -6.31
N ARG A 689 -22.77 18.56 -7.50
CA ARG A 689 -24.21 18.79 -7.71
C ARG A 689 -24.80 18.02 -8.89
N GLU A 690 -23.99 17.27 -9.62
CA GLU A 690 -24.47 16.46 -10.74
C GLU A 690 -24.39 14.99 -10.33
N TYR A 691 -25.53 14.45 -9.90
CA TYR A 691 -25.62 13.09 -9.39
C TYR A 691 -25.98 12.13 -10.52
N SER A 692 -25.13 11.15 -10.82
CA SER A 692 -25.50 10.11 -11.80
C SER A 692 -26.42 9.03 -11.23
N HIS A 693 -26.69 9.04 -9.92
CA HIS A 693 -27.63 8.14 -9.25
C HIS A 693 -28.85 8.88 -8.67
N PRO A 694 -29.69 9.52 -9.52
CA PRO A 694 -30.67 10.52 -9.08
C PRO A 694 -31.72 9.99 -8.09
N TRP A 695 -32.11 8.72 -8.19
CA TRP A 695 -33.08 8.15 -7.24
C TRP A 695 -32.47 7.87 -5.87
N MET A 696 -31.19 7.51 -5.80
CA MET A 696 -30.50 7.27 -4.52
C MET A 696 -30.39 8.58 -3.75
N LYS A 697 -29.99 9.68 -4.42
CA LYS A 697 -30.04 11.03 -3.86
C LYS A 697 -31.45 11.40 -3.39
N ASN A 698 -32.48 11.13 -4.20
CA ASN A 698 -33.85 11.46 -3.84
C ASN A 698 -34.34 10.69 -2.60
N PHE A 699 -33.96 9.43 -2.46
CA PHE A 699 -34.35 8.61 -1.30
C PHE A 699 -33.62 9.07 -0.05
N ALA A 700 -32.31 9.38 -0.15
CA ALA A 700 -31.55 10.00 0.92
C ALA A 700 -32.19 11.33 1.38
N ASP A 701 -32.58 12.19 0.43
CA ASP A 701 -33.27 13.46 0.73
C ASP A 701 -34.58 13.26 1.48
N ARG A 702 -35.33 12.20 1.18
CA ARG A 702 -36.59 11.88 1.87
C ARG A 702 -36.35 11.42 3.30
N VAL A 703 -35.35 10.54 3.50
CA VAL A 703 -34.97 10.04 4.83
C VAL A 703 -34.44 11.18 5.71
N TYR A 704 -33.63 12.09 5.14
CA TYR A 704 -33.20 13.30 5.84
C TYR A 704 -34.38 14.24 6.14
N GLN A 705 -35.21 14.57 5.14
CA GLN A 705 -36.29 15.55 5.29
C GLN A 705 -37.32 15.12 6.34
N ALA A 706 -37.64 13.82 6.43
CA ALA A 706 -38.56 13.31 7.46
C ALA A 706 -38.03 13.57 8.89
N GLN A 707 -36.72 13.53 9.08
CA GLN A 707 -36.07 13.77 10.37
C GLN A 707 -35.98 15.26 10.69
N GLU A 708 -35.64 16.11 9.71
CA GLU A 708 -35.72 17.56 9.86
C GLU A 708 -37.15 18.03 10.17
N ASN A 709 -38.15 17.47 9.47
CA ASN A 709 -39.55 17.79 9.71
C ASN A 709 -40.01 17.34 11.10
N ARG A 710 -39.57 16.15 11.58
CA ARG A 710 -39.84 15.71 12.95
C ARG A 710 -39.32 16.73 13.96
N TYR A 711 -38.09 17.21 13.79
CA TYR A 711 -37.54 18.24 14.66
C TYR A 711 -38.34 19.54 14.60
N ALA A 712 -38.67 20.02 13.40
CA ALA A 712 -39.43 21.25 13.23
C ALA A 712 -40.81 21.20 13.91
N ILE A 713 -41.45 20.02 13.91
CA ILE A 713 -42.80 19.82 14.46
C ILE A 713 -42.79 19.52 15.96
N THR A 714 -41.83 18.70 16.42
CA THR A 714 -41.83 18.16 17.78
C THR A 714 -40.77 18.75 18.71
N GLY A 715 -39.77 19.43 18.15
CA GLY A 715 -38.58 19.89 18.86
C GLY A 715 -37.58 18.78 19.22
N ILE A 716 -37.87 17.52 18.91
CA ILE A 716 -37.00 16.37 19.19
C ILE A 716 -35.89 16.33 18.13
N LEU A 717 -34.64 16.53 18.52
CA LEU A 717 -33.50 16.31 17.63
C LEU A 717 -33.47 14.84 17.20
N THR A 718 -33.26 14.57 15.91
CA THR A 718 -33.41 13.22 15.35
C THR A 718 -32.33 12.91 14.31
N ALA A 719 -31.53 11.87 14.57
CA ALA A 719 -30.64 11.28 13.58
C ALA A 719 -30.67 9.75 13.76
N ARG A 720 -31.71 9.13 13.21
CA ARG A 720 -32.00 7.70 13.31
C ARG A 720 -31.05 6.86 12.48
N SER A 721 -30.37 5.94 13.16
CA SER A 721 -29.62 4.83 12.58
C SER A 721 -29.48 3.73 13.62
N GLU A 722 -29.23 2.50 13.19
CA GLU A 722 -28.78 1.41 14.05
C GLU A 722 -27.57 1.78 14.91
N HIS A 723 -27.53 1.25 16.13
CA HIS A 723 -26.48 1.54 17.08
C HIS A 723 -26.33 0.44 18.13
N GLN A 724 -25.10 0.31 18.66
CA GLN A 724 -24.82 -0.55 19.82
C GLN A 724 -25.34 0.08 21.12
N LEU A 725 -25.57 -0.75 22.14
CA LEU A 725 -26.02 -0.35 23.46
C LEU A 725 -25.06 -0.91 24.53
N ASP A 726 -24.88 -0.16 25.61
CA ASP A 726 -24.08 -0.56 26.78
C ASP A 726 -24.77 -1.62 27.66
N LYS A 727 -26.00 -2.00 27.31
CA LYS A 727 -26.85 -2.96 28.01
C LYS A 727 -27.71 -3.75 27.02
N SER A 728 -28.21 -4.92 27.46
CA SER A 728 -29.15 -5.75 26.70
C SER A 728 -30.29 -4.88 26.12
N PRO A 729 -30.60 -4.98 24.82
CA PRO A 729 -30.22 -6.03 23.86
C PRO A 729 -28.85 -5.88 23.18
N TYR A 730 -28.01 -4.93 23.59
CA TYR A 730 -26.68 -4.61 23.05
C TYR A 730 -26.65 -4.06 21.63
N PHE A 731 -27.68 -4.27 20.81
CA PHE A 731 -27.82 -3.69 19.48
C PHE A 731 -29.28 -3.43 19.15
N VAL A 732 -29.57 -2.33 18.45
CA VAL A 732 -30.90 -2.00 17.94
C VAL A 732 -30.84 -1.40 16.55
N TYR A 733 -31.88 -1.65 15.76
CA TYR A 733 -32.22 -0.85 14.59
C TYR A 733 -33.14 0.28 15.04
N ASP A 734 -32.59 1.49 15.11
CA ASP A 734 -33.34 2.69 15.44
C ASP A 734 -33.73 3.43 14.17
N THR A 735 -34.97 3.22 13.73
CA THR A 735 -35.37 3.47 12.34
C THR A 735 -36.22 4.73 12.18
N VAL A 736 -36.23 5.28 10.97
CA VAL A 736 -37.28 6.22 10.51
C VAL A 736 -38.58 5.46 10.26
N PHE A 737 -38.49 4.24 9.74
CA PHE A 737 -39.61 3.33 9.50
C PHE A 737 -39.16 1.88 9.59
N SER A 738 -39.98 1.02 10.20
CA SER A 738 -39.85 -0.44 10.12
C SER A 738 -41.14 -1.11 10.57
N ASP A 739 -41.47 -2.25 9.95
CA ASP A 739 -42.60 -3.13 10.27
C ASP A 739 -43.97 -2.42 10.34
N GLY A 740 -44.17 -1.42 9.48
CA GLY A 740 -45.43 -0.67 9.42
C GLY A 740 -45.53 0.49 10.41
N PHE A 741 -44.49 0.75 11.20
CA PHE A 741 -44.47 1.82 12.20
C PHE A 741 -43.38 2.86 11.87
N ASN A 742 -43.75 4.13 12.00
CA ASN A 742 -42.81 5.25 11.95
C ASN A 742 -42.00 5.30 13.26
N TRP A 743 -40.72 5.68 13.18
CA TRP A 743 -39.84 5.87 14.35
C TRP A 743 -39.70 4.63 15.23
N ASN A 744 -39.68 3.46 14.60
CA ASN A 744 -39.72 2.17 15.30
C ASN A 744 -38.31 1.72 15.69
N THR A 745 -38.02 1.67 16.99
CA THR A 745 -36.76 1.14 17.52
C THR A 745 -36.96 -0.34 17.87
N ILE A 746 -36.28 -1.23 17.15
CA ILE A 746 -36.45 -2.69 17.28
C ILE A 746 -35.11 -3.42 17.42
N THR A 747 -35.15 -4.62 18.01
CA THR A 747 -34.02 -5.56 17.97
C THR A 747 -33.92 -6.27 16.62
N ASP A 748 -32.84 -7.02 16.43
CA ASP A 748 -32.67 -7.96 15.30
C ASP A 748 -33.80 -8.98 15.16
N LYS A 749 -34.51 -9.26 16.25
CA LYS A 749 -35.68 -10.16 16.32
C LYS A 749 -37.03 -9.44 16.20
N GLY A 750 -37.02 -8.13 15.94
CA GLY A 750 -38.23 -7.33 15.84
C GLY A 750 -38.88 -6.98 17.18
N GLN A 751 -38.17 -7.12 18.31
CA GLN A 751 -38.73 -6.71 19.60
C GLN A 751 -38.69 -5.20 19.73
N PHE A 752 -39.85 -4.59 20.01
CA PHE A 752 -39.98 -3.14 20.18
C PHE A 752 -39.33 -2.66 21.49
N VAL A 753 -38.39 -1.71 21.37
CA VAL A 753 -37.56 -1.18 22.46
C VAL A 753 -37.42 0.35 22.35
N PRO A 754 -38.51 1.12 22.48
CA PRO A 754 -38.54 2.56 22.20
C PRO A 754 -37.65 3.40 23.13
N ASN A 755 -37.36 2.91 24.34
CA ASN A 755 -36.46 3.61 25.28
C ASN A 755 -34.99 3.59 24.82
N SER A 756 -34.67 2.83 23.78
CA SER A 756 -33.34 2.84 23.16
C SER A 756 -33.24 3.85 22.01
N ALA A 757 -34.30 4.59 21.68
CA ALA A 757 -34.28 5.65 20.68
C ALA A 757 -33.20 6.69 20.98
N ALA A 758 -32.34 6.98 19.99
CA ALA A 758 -31.23 7.92 20.15
C ALA A 758 -30.97 8.79 18.92
N VAL A 759 -30.29 9.92 19.15
CA VAL A 759 -29.56 10.66 18.12
C VAL A 759 -28.25 9.93 17.88
N SER A 760 -28.14 9.22 16.77
CA SER A 760 -26.91 8.51 16.38
C SER A 760 -25.85 9.52 15.94
N LEU A 761 -24.65 9.40 16.52
CA LEU A 761 -23.57 10.37 16.30
C LEU A 761 -23.02 10.33 14.87
N LYS A 762 -22.75 9.12 14.35
CA LYS A 762 -22.38 8.89 12.95
C LYS A 762 -23.41 9.44 11.96
N ALA A 763 -24.71 9.25 12.23
CA ALA A 763 -25.77 9.74 11.35
C ALA A 763 -25.86 11.26 11.38
N ALA A 764 -25.81 11.85 12.57
CA ALA A 764 -25.82 13.30 12.75
C ALA A 764 -24.63 13.98 12.05
N MET A 765 -23.41 13.43 12.20
CA MET A 765 -22.21 13.95 11.52
C MET A 765 -22.31 13.79 9.99
N GLY A 766 -22.76 12.63 9.51
CA GLY A 766 -22.98 12.38 8.09
C GLY A 766 -24.02 13.31 7.48
N MET A 767 -25.14 13.54 8.16
CA MET A 767 -26.14 14.51 7.73
C MET A 767 -25.57 15.93 7.70
N TRP A 768 -24.75 16.28 8.69
CA TRP A 768 -24.07 17.57 8.71
C TRP A 768 -23.13 17.75 7.52
N VAL A 769 -22.40 16.76 7.05
CA VAL A 769 -21.56 17.01 5.87
C VAL A 769 -22.34 17.01 4.55
N LEU A 770 -23.46 16.29 4.47
CA LEU A 770 -24.24 16.14 3.23
C LEU A 770 -25.32 17.20 3.01
N TRP A 771 -25.96 17.72 4.06
CA TRP A 771 -27.03 18.72 3.96
C TRP A 771 -26.68 19.97 4.79
N ASN A 772 -26.19 21.02 4.13
CA ASN A 772 -25.90 22.31 4.77
C ASN A 772 -27.16 23.08 5.19
N SER A 773 -27.71 22.70 6.35
CA SER A 773 -28.94 23.27 6.93
C SER A 773 -28.73 23.76 8.37
N PRO A 774 -29.57 24.70 8.85
CA PRO A 774 -29.59 25.09 10.27
C PRO A 774 -29.94 23.92 11.21
N TYR A 775 -30.69 22.92 10.72
CA TYR A 775 -31.03 21.73 11.49
C TYR A 775 -29.79 20.89 11.79
N THR A 776 -28.96 20.66 10.79
CA THR A 776 -27.75 19.84 10.96
C THR A 776 -26.66 20.55 11.77
N ASP A 777 -26.61 21.89 11.77
CA ASP A 777 -25.73 22.63 12.69
C ASP A 777 -26.13 22.36 14.15
N ARG A 778 -27.45 22.29 14.46
CA ARG A 778 -27.92 21.93 15.80
C ARG A 778 -27.60 20.48 16.17
N LEU A 779 -27.65 19.57 15.19
CA LEU A 779 -27.19 18.19 15.41
C LEU A 779 -25.70 18.17 15.76
N LEU A 780 -24.84 18.88 15.02
CA LEU A 780 -23.42 18.98 15.31
C LEU A 780 -23.17 19.54 16.71
N ASP A 781 -23.81 20.66 17.05
CA ASP A 781 -23.69 21.32 18.36
C ASP A 781 -24.07 20.37 19.51
N ALA A 782 -25.07 19.51 19.31
CA ALA A 782 -25.50 18.54 20.32
C ALA A 782 -24.47 17.41 20.52
N ILE A 783 -23.76 16.99 19.47
CA ILE A 783 -22.92 15.78 19.51
C ILE A 783 -21.43 16.03 19.69
N GLU A 784 -20.92 17.22 19.35
CA GLU A 784 -19.47 17.45 19.23
C GLU A 784 -18.67 17.19 20.52
N ASN A 785 -19.33 17.31 21.68
CA ASN A 785 -18.75 17.11 23.00
C ASN A 785 -19.14 15.76 23.64
N ALA A 786 -19.89 14.91 22.93
CA ALA A 786 -20.27 13.58 23.39
C ALA A 786 -19.12 12.56 23.16
N ASN A 787 -17.97 12.84 23.77
CA ASN A 787 -16.78 11.98 23.73
C ASN A 787 -16.16 11.80 25.11
N GLU A 788 -15.31 10.78 25.23
CA GLU A 788 -14.48 10.54 26.40
C GLU A 788 -13.01 10.44 25.98
N ALA A 789 -12.14 11.18 26.69
CA ALA A 789 -10.71 11.23 26.41
C ALA A 789 -10.08 9.82 26.43
N GLY A 790 -9.37 9.48 25.37
CA GLY A 790 -8.73 8.18 25.19
C GLY A 790 -9.67 7.05 24.75
N LYS A 791 -10.97 7.32 24.55
CA LYS A 791 -11.95 6.32 24.06
C LYS A 791 -12.64 6.73 22.77
N GLY A 792 -12.75 8.02 22.48
CA GLY A 792 -13.47 8.55 21.32
C GLY A 792 -14.91 8.95 21.64
N TYR A 793 -15.78 8.92 20.63
CA TYR A 793 -17.18 9.33 20.73
C TYR A 793 -18.11 8.19 21.16
N TYR A 794 -19.11 8.55 21.97
CA TYR A 794 -20.22 7.68 22.33
C TYR A 794 -21.05 7.31 21.10
N GLU A 795 -21.74 6.18 21.17
CA GLU A 795 -22.54 5.68 20.05
C GLU A 795 -23.73 6.60 19.69
N GLY A 796 -24.35 7.24 20.69
CA GLY A 796 -25.53 8.07 20.51
C GLY A 796 -25.94 8.80 21.78
N LEU A 797 -26.89 9.71 21.66
CA LEU A 797 -27.55 10.40 22.78
C LEU A 797 -29.02 9.97 22.84
N TYR A 798 -29.48 9.40 23.96
CA TYR A 798 -30.87 8.96 24.07
C TYR A 798 -31.86 10.13 23.90
N GLU A 799 -32.89 9.95 23.09
CA GLU A 799 -33.92 10.98 22.83
C GLU A 799 -34.76 11.30 24.08
N ASN A 800 -34.83 10.37 25.04
CA ASN A 800 -35.59 10.55 26.28
C ASN A 800 -34.83 11.38 27.33
N GLY A 801 -33.58 11.77 27.08
CA GLY A 801 -32.76 12.56 27.99
C GLY A 801 -31.94 11.75 29.01
N ASP A 802 -31.88 10.41 28.88
CA ASP A 802 -31.08 9.55 29.76
C ASP A 802 -29.56 9.71 29.58
N GLY A 803 -29.12 10.61 28.69
CA GLY A 803 -27.72 10.91 28.44
C GLY A 803 -27.12 10.09 27.30
N PRO A 804 -25.78 9.96 27.24
CA PRO A 804 -25.11 9.21 26.20
C PRO A 804 -25.28 7.69 26.39
N ILE A 805 -25.28 6.97 25.27
CA ILE A 805 -25.06 5.53 25.26
C ILE A 805 -23.59 5.30 25.57
N ASN A 806 -23.26 4.70 26.72
CA ASN A 806 -21.87 4.54 27.18
C ASN A 806 -21.11 3.40 26.47
N GLU A 807 -21.30 3.30 25.15
CA GLU A 807 -20.63 2.36 24.27
C GLU A 807 -19.84 3.14 23.20
N PHE A 808 -18.68 2.60 22.81
CA PHE A 808 -17.79 3.20 21.83
C PHE A 808 -17.46 2.16 20.77
N THR A 809 -17.65 2.52 19.50
CA THR A 809 -17.50 1.59 18.39
C THR A 809 -16.59 2.12 17.29
N ALA A 810 -16.00 1.19 16.54
CA ALA A 810 -15.21 1.47 15.35
C ALA A 810 -16.08 2.11 14.27
N ASN A 811 -17.30 1.61 14.09
CA ASN A 811 -18.23 2.12 13.09
C ASN A 811 -18.60 3.59 13.36
N ASN A 812 -18.99 3.93 14.59
CA ASN A 812 -19.38 5.30 14.92
C ASN A 812 -18.21 6.30 14.76
N ASN A 813 -17.05 5.99 15.35
CA ASN A 813 -15.88 6.86 15.27
C ASN A 813 -15.29 6.93 13.85
N GLY A 814 -15.38 5.83 13.09
CA GLY A 814 -14.88 5.77 11.72
C GLY A 814 -15.71 6.60 10.76
N ILE A 815 -17.03 6.51 10.83
CA ILE A 815 -17.93 7.31 9.98
C ILE A 815 -17.84 8.80 10.32
N MET A 816 -17.63 9.17 11.59
CA MET A 816 -17.40 10.58 11.93
C MET A 816 -16.11 11.13 11.31
N LEU A 817 -15.03 10.34 11.28
CA LEU A 817 -13.78 10.71 10.59
C LEU A 817 -13.96 10.78 9.08
N GLU A 818 -14.69 9.82 8.52
CA GLU A 818 -15.04 9.76 7.10
C GLU A 818 -15.80 11.00 6.65
N ALA A 819 -16.80 11.44 7.43
CA ALA A 819 -17.55 12.66 7.18
C ALA A 819 -16.63 13.90 7.15
N LEU A 820 -15.72 14.01 8.11
CA LEU A 820 -14.78 15.13 8.15
C LEU A 820 -13.79 15.11 6.97
N LEU A 821 -13.36 13.93 6.53
CA LEU A 821 -12.59 13.80 5.29
C LEU A 821 -13.42 14.23 4.07
N PHE A 822 -14.68 13.82 3.99
CA PHE A 822 -15.59 14.21 2.91
C PHE A 822 -15.79 15.72 2.86
N LYS A 823 -15.93 16.39 4.01
CA LYS A 823 -15.99 17.86 4.04
C LYS A 823 -14.74 18.48 3.40
N LYS A 824 -13.55 17.93 3.66
CA LYS A 824 -12.29 18.45 3.10
C LYS A 824 -12.17 18.17 1.60
N GLU A 825 -12.47 16.95 1.15
CA GLU A 825 -12.11 16.48 -0.19
C GLU A 825 -13.29 16.29 -1.16
N GLY A 826 -14.52 16.32 -0.66
CA GLY A 826 -15.71 15.85 -1.36
C GLY A 826 -15.79 14.32 -1.39
N LYS A 827 -16.39 13.78 -2.46
CA LYS A 827 -16.55 12.33 -2.69
C LYS A 827 -15.24 11.56 -2.42
N LEU A 828 -15.34 10.53 -1.58
CA LEU A 828 -14.16 9.81 -1.09
C LEU A 828 -13.60 8.79 -2.08
N LEU A 829 -14.45 8.16 -2.88
CA LEU A 829 -14.01 7.36 -4.02
C LEU A 829 -13.51 8.27 -5.13
N GLN A 830 -12.20 8.35 -5.24
CA GLN A 830 -11.51 9.06 -6.33
C GLN A 830 -10.72 8.04 -7.12
N PHE A 831 -10.99 7.95 -8.42
CA PHE A 831 -10.24 7.06 -9.31
C PHE A 831 -8.89 7.66 -9.66
N SER A 832 -7.86 6.84 -9.63
CA SER A 832 -6.56 7.17 -10.21
C SER A 832 -6.68 7.45 -11.72
N SER A 833 -5.69 8.12 -12.31
CA SER A 833 -5.67 8.53 -13.73
C SER A 833 -5.71 7.38 -14.75
N ASP A 834 -5.83 6.14 -14.29
CA ASP A 834 -6.00 4.93 -15.08
C ASP A 834 -7.36 4.94 -15.78
N ASN A 835 -7.40 5.70 -16.87
CA ASN A 835 -8.48 5.66 -17.83
C ASN A 835 -8.31 4.39 -18.67
N PRO A 836 -9.22 3.41 -18.60
CA PRO A 836 -9.15 2.19 -19.41
C PRO A 836 -9.35 2.44 -20.92
N LYS A 837 -9.49 3.71 -21.33
CA LYS A 837 -9.41 4.18 -22.73
C LYS A 837 -8.03 4.73 -23.12
N ASN A 838 -7.11 4.90 -22.17
CA ASN A 838 -5.73 5.32 -22.42
C ASN A 838 -4.93 4.16 -23.03
N ARG A 839 -4.11 4.44 -24.04
CA ARG A 839 -3.28 3.43 -24.73
C ARG A 839 -2.15 2.89 -23.85
N ASP A 840 -1.72 3.67 -22.85
CA ASP A 840 -0.64 3.29 -21.92
C ASP A 840 -1.18 2.66 -20.62
N PHE A 841 -2.47 2.29 -20.60
CA PHE A 841 -3.12 1.63 -19.47
C PHE A 841 -2.48 0.25 -19.19
N ALA A 842 -2.03 0.05 -17.95
CA ALA A 842 -1.60 -1.25 -17.45
C ALA A 842 -2.68 -1.81 -16.51
N PRO A 843 -3.27 -2.99 -16.81
CA PRO A 843 -4.32 -3.54 -15.95
C PRO A 843 -3.78 -3.94 -14.57
N SER A 844 -4.63 -3.83 -13.56
CA SER A 844 -4.31 -4.28 -12.20
C SER A 844 -4.15 -5.80 -12.13
N LEU A 845 -3.62 -6.35 -11.02
CA LEU A 845 -3.47 -7.81 -10.89
C LEU A 845 -4.84 -8.51 -10.96
N TRP A 846 -5.87 -7.91 -10.37
CA TRP A 846 -7.26 -8.36 -10.53
C TRP A 846 -7.65 -8.41 -12.00
N ASP A 847 -7.51 -7.31 -12.74
CA ASP A 847 -7.93 -7.23 -14.15
C ASP A 847 -7.17 -8.23 -15.02
N LYS A 848 -5.85 -8.35 -14.82
CA LYS A 848 -4.98 -9.31 -15.52
C LYS A 848 -5.49 -10.73 -15.36
N LYS A 849 -5.92 -11.12 -14.16
CA LYS A 849 -6.47 -12.46 -13.89
C LYS A 849 -7.84 -12.64 -14.52
N LEU A 850 -8.69 -11.63 -14.52
CA LEU A 850 -10.05 -11.72 -15.08
C LEU A 850 -10.06 -11.85 -16.60
N VAL A 851 -9.12 -11.20 -17.30
CA VAL A 851 -9.05 -11.25 -18.78
C VAL A 851 -8.39 -12.50 -19.31
N ASP A 852 -7.65 -13.25 -18.50
CA ASP A 852 -6.99 -14.48 -18.91
C ASP A 852 -8.00 -15.64 -19.05
N LEU A 853 -8.14 -16.18 -20.27
CA LEU A 853 -8.99 -17.33 -20.57
C LEU A 853 -8.54 -18.59 -19.82
N PHE A 854 -7.25 -18.71 -19.52
CA PHE A 854 -6.65 -19.91 -18.92
C PHE A 854 -6.49 -19.81 -17.40
N GLU A 855 -6.88 -18.70 -16.76
CA GLU A 855 -6.87 -18.58 -15.30
C GLU A 855 -7.93 -19.54 -14.70
N PRO A 856 -7.51 -20.62 -14.00
CA PRO A 856 -8.39 -21.74 -13.68
C PRO A 856 -9.45 -21.39 -12.65
N ASN A 857 -9.26 -20.34 -11.86
CA ASN A 857 -10.20 -19.95 -10.81
C ASN A 857 -11.31 -19.00 -11.31
N ASN A 858 -11.23 -18.50 -12.53
CA ASN A 858 -12.19 -17.52 -13.05
C ASN A 858 -13.62 -18.06 -13.12
N GLY A 859 -13.80 -19.30 -13.56
CA GLY A 859 -15.10 -19.99 -13.55
C GLY A 859 -15.51 -20.44 -12.14
N PRO A 860 -14.72 -21.30 -11.47
CA PRO A 860 -15.07 -21.89 -10.18
C PRO A 860 -15.38 -20.88 -9.08
N ARG A 861 -14.65 -19.76 -9.02
CA ARG A 861 -14.84 -18.71 -7.99
C ARG A 861 -15.80 -17.59 -8.41
N ASN A 862 -16.57 -17.80 -9.47
CA ASN A 862 -17.53 -16.85 -10.02
C ASN A 862 -16.94 -15.45 -10.27
N ARG A 863 -15.70 -15.36 -10.78
CA ARG A 863 -15.08 -14.06 -11.05
C ARG A 863 -15.73 -13.41 -12.27
N PRO A 864 -15.98 -12.08 -12.21
CA PRO A 864 -16.75 -11.39 -13.24
C PRO A 864 -15.98 -11.30 -14.56
N PHE A 865 -16.69 -10.91 -15.61
CA PHE A 865 -16.09 -10.62 -16.91
C PHE A 865 -15.71 -9.13 -16.97
N LEU A 866 -14.45 -8.85 -17.32
CA LEU A 866 -14.02 -7.48 -17.56
C LEU A 866 -14.60 -6.97 -18.88
N SER A 867 -14.98 -5.69 -18.93
CA SER A 867 -15.38 -5.04 -20.19
C SER A 867 -14.22 -5.02 -21.18
N ASN A 868 -14.51 -5.36 -22.44
CA ASN A 868 -13.51 -5.40 -23.50
C ASN A 868 -13.24 -3.98 -24.04
N THR A 869 -12.47 -3.18 -23.31
CA THR A 869 -12.05 -1.84 -23.78
C THR A 869 -10.89 -1.96 -24.79
N PRO A 870 -10.70 -0.96 -25.68
CA PRO A 870 -9.57 -0.95 -26.60
C PRO A 870 -8.22 -1.13 -25.90
N ALA A 871 -8.02 -0.50 -24.73
CA ALA A 871 -6.76 -0.61 -24.00
C ALA A 871 -6.53 -2.01 -23.41
N VAL A 872 -7.59 -2.66 -22.87
CA VAL A 872 -7.51 -4.06 -22.42
C VAL A 872 -7.15 -4.97 -23.59
N LYS A 873 -7.77 -4.76 -24.76
CA LYS A 873 -7.46 -5.54 -25.96
C LYS A 873 -6.01 -5.35 -26.42
N THR A 874 -5.55 -4.10 -26.50
CA THR A 874 -4.17 -3.76 -26.86
C THR A 874 -3.17 -4.38 -25.88
N TRP A 875 -3.44 -4.31 -24.57
CA TRP A 875 -2.60 -4.95 -23.56
C TRP A 875 -2.54 -6.46 -23.76
N CYS A 876 -3.68 -7.14 -23.92
CA CYS A 876 -3.73 -8.59 -24.17
C CYS A 876 -2.96 -8.99 -25.44
N GLU A 877 -3.08 -8.20 -26.53
CA GLU A 877 -2.34 -8.41 -27.77
C GLU A 877 -0.82 -8.25 -27.57
N GLN A 878 -0.40 -7.25 -26.78
CA GLN A 878 1.01 -7.00 -26.46
C GLN A 878 1.62 -8.08 -25.56
N THR A 879 0.85 -8.62 -24.61
CA THR A 879 1.32 -9.64 -23.65
C THR A 879 1.06 -11.07 -24.09
N GLY A 880 0.41 -11.29 -25.24
CA GLY A 880 0.01 -12.62 -25.71
C GLY A 880 -1.06 -13.28 -24.83
N THR A 881 -1.82 -12.51 -24.05
CA THR A 881 -2.88 -13.04 -23.19
C THR A 881 -4.14 -13.34 -23.99
N THR A 882 -4.56 -14.61 -24.02
CA THR A 882 -5.82 -14.99 -24.67
C THR A 882 -7.01 -14.49 -23.85
N GLN A 883 -7.81 -13.61 -24.45
CA GLN A 883 -8.89 -12.92 -23.75
C GLN A 883 -10.09 -13.84 -23.43
N ARG A 884 -10.49 -13.88 -22.16
CA ARG A 884 -11.76 -14.44 -21.68
C ARG A 884 -12.92 -13.55 -22.16
N THR A 885 -13.85 -14.12 -22.92
CA THR A 885 -15.05 -13.40 -23.40
C THR A 885 -16.31 -13.87 -22.68
N LYS A 886 -17.23 -12.93 -22.46
CA LYS A 886 -18.55 -13.26 -21.91
C LYS A 886 -19.31 -14.15 -22.91
N PRO A 887 -19.90 -15.28 -22.48
CA PRO A 887 -20.67 -16.16 -23.36
C PRO A 887 -21.81 -15.41 -24.08
N ALA A 888 -22.00 -15.68 -25.37
CA ALA A 888 -23.03 -15.05 -26.20
C ALA A 888 -24.46 -15.49 -25.85
N CYS A 889 -24.62 -16.69 -25.27
CA CYS A 889 -25.89 -17.23 -24.79
C CYS A 889 -25.81 -17.45 -23.27
N GLN A 890 -26.47 -16.58 -22.49
CA GLN A 890 -26.97 -16.98 -21.18
C GLN A 890 -28.38 -17.53 -21.41
N ALA A 891 -28.65 -18.77 -20.99
CA ALA A 891 -30.03 -19.19 -20.79
C ALA A 891 -30.68 -18.15 -19.86
N CYS A 892 -31.85 -17.61 -20.24
CA CYS A 892 -32.55 -16.58 -19.47
C CYS A 892 -33.05 -17.15 -18.14
N GLN A 893 -32.17 -17.32 -17.16
CA GLN A 893 -32.52 -17.73 -15.80
C GLN A 893 -33.17 -16.58 -15.02
N CYS A 894 -32.96 -15.34 -15.45
CA CYS A 894 -33.37 -14.14 -14.75
C CYS A 894 -34.38 -13.35 -15.58
N ALA A 895 -35.33 -12.68 -14.92
CA ALA A 895 -36.11 -11.62 -15.55
C ALA A 895 -35.16 -10.55 -16.12
N ALA A 896 -35.50 -9.98 -17.28
CA ALA A 896 -34.65 -8.98 -17.94
C ALA A 896 -34.44 -7.78 -17.02
N CYS A 897 -33.27 -7.68 -16.40
CA CYS A 897 -32.86 -6.55 -15.57
C CYS A 897 -31.93 -5.64 -16.38
N LYS A 898 -32.31 -4.38 -16.51
CA LYS A 898 -31.48 -3.33 -17.13
C LYS A 898 -31.03 -2.37 -16.04
N ALA A 899 -29.77 -2.42 -15.63
CA ALA A 899 -29.27 -1.57 -14.54
C ALA A 899 -29.61 -0.07 -14.74
N ASP A 900 -29.61 0.37 -16.00
CA ASP A 900 -29.80 1.76 -16.41
C ASP A 900 -31.26 2.17 -16.63
N GLU A 901 -32.23 1.27 -16.39
CA GLU A 901 -33.64 1.62 -16.62
C GLU A 901 -34.10 2.69 -15.61
N PRO A 902 -34.77 3.77 -16.09
CA PRO A 902 -35.15 4.89 -15.24
C PRO A 902 -36.04 4.46 -14.07
N VAL A 903 -35.67 4.87 -12.86
CA VAL A 903 -36.53 4.74 -11.69
C VAL A 903 -37.48 5.93 -11.63
N LYS A 904 -38.78 5.66 -11.67
CA LYS A 904 -39.79 6.69 -11.44
C LYS A 904 -39.72 7.15 -9.98
N LEU A 905 -39.39 8.43 -9.78
CA LEU A 905 -39.33 9.01 -8.44
C LEU A 905 -40.75 9.15 -7.84
N PRO A 906 -40.89 8.96 -6.52
CA PRO A 906 -42.14 9.25 -5.82
C PRO A 906 -42.53 10.73 -5.98
N PRO A 907 -43.83 11.07 -5.96
CA PRO A 907 -44.24 12.46 -5.95
C PRO A 907 -43.74 13.18 -4.69
N VAL A 908 -43.61 14.51 -4.77
CA VAL A 908 -43.41 15.37 -3.60
C VAL A 908 -44.80 15.73 -3.09
N THR A 909 -45.06 15.57 -1.79
CA THR A 909 -46.35 15.98 -1.22
C THR A 909 -46.39 17.52 -1.19
N ALA A 910 -47.53 18.11 -1.57
CA ALA A 910 -47.66 19.57 -1.61
C ALA A 910 -47.98 20.21 -0.23
N GLN A 911 -48.10 19.41 0.83
CA GLN A 911 -48.92 19.78 1.99
C GLN A 911 -48.17 20.37 3.20
N CYS A 912 -46.83 20.38 3.24
CA CYS A 912 -46.08 20.98 4.36
C CYS A 912 -45.01 22.00 3.94
N LEU A 913 -45.12 22.52 2.72
CA LEU A 913 -44.27 23.61 2.23
C LEU A 913 -44.85 24.97 2.64
N LYS A 914 -44.68 25.34 3.90
CA LYS A 914 -44.39 26.72 4.36
C LYS A 914 -44.16 26.73 5.88
N PRO A 915 -43.12 27.42 6.38
CA PRO A 915 -43.04 27.80 7.79
C PRO A 915 -44.19 28.74 8.18
#